data_AF-A0A942EPQ5-F1
#
_entry.id   AF-A0A942EPQ5-F1
#
_cell.length_a   1.000
_cell.length_b   1.000
_cell.length_c   1.000
_cell.angle_alpha   90.00
_cell.angle_beta   90.00
_cell.angle_gamma   90.00
#
_symmetry.space_group_name_H-M   'P 1'
#
loop_
_entity.id
_entity.type
_entity.pdbx_description
1 polymer ?
#
loop_
_entity_poly.entity_id
_entity_poly.type
_entity_poly.pdbx_seq_one_letter_code
_entity_poly.pdbx_strand_id
1 'polypeptide(L)'
;MSFNIKENVLLLNQLASQVDASGVEVQNHLSSTKGRMGAWVSRKAGKMPGWAARHIEAHKRLEKAVNAIEAAGKRDEIPENVIRTLQESQQTVRQLAKKVNYFIFLRAIAPDSKIPYADSTKLLTPINPAARPSHMNLGEWELNFGLLYSAYQRASDEQTETAVRFLMVNYLAKAAFLNAATEVLLSDEATESYREMLQLGALTIQGVYHRTADLMTPMLPMLELTDTIGSFEEKGSSLIPLDTMQIQGLYNIAFITAPDITHADEIVDILVRQFDTCIEQFPGDNMEFPVLIDITEQIGQDLITNGDSSKIEEYKAKQQVVKGQVNEIIRRAADIIKAKYSEREGIQSKAADYLKTNTAVVSRAQISDRIAVLGLHSDMFGKEDFEVQAKKFDPHPHRVRDQFLSKKIKEWAGLSAVCMGGVNFRRVAAELYTDPATLSRLGSGQAVNYTVPGKTDIRMYSTAGDLMKTGVFKKFVAIAGEADGVQGSDGRLEVGEAQVLLAKATVRMIKTLVAKILDETWTRKQNDPAIRELTQTAVFRILQHLATAVHNVHDFRKFSQAIDRTHAELTTFLVLYSPFDESSFEDNYTEFLRPNFLGSMQPSMVGIAKSAMNVFAGINAAILQNSPHPVRVCAEHSYYEEVTLVGKSKALNEVLDSYEINKVDLYVGEFYHNIDIDKDHTNYQKGTVIQDVRDIFTRKPDTDQLTVAIDATIDFVQSEDIREFLLEFEQEIQEGKLNVVIFRSGQKFDMLGLDNYFGSPYYIVNNGDSKWGEFNRIKTEAVFQTDALSLQYFNWIVESGPHLVDDYKRKIFGNTASILAMVPDSLKPQSGKEVCVCTFEEGVKTPFIDIKIQLADEELGDELRRWAQQRFMELFASEGRLVYRRGSFGFAHPNITWIEPKMRINPGIDSSDNKIYQQFFNELEAKVKEIQESTV
;
A
#
# COMPACT_ATOMS: atom_id res chain seq x y z
N MET A 1 13.84 23.01 -58.42
CA MET A 1 15.28 23.11 -58.72
C MET A 1 15.75 21.75 -59.21
N SER A 2 16.37 21.68 -60.38
CA SER A 2 16.91 20.41 -60.90
C SER A 2 18.11 19.97 -60.06
N PHE A 3 18.01 18.82 -59.42
CA PHE A 3 19.04 18.24 -58.56
C PHE A 3 20.22 17.73 -59.42
N ASN A 4 21.31 18.50 -59.52
CA ASN A 4 22.48 18.12 -60.31
C ASN A 4 23.39 17.17 -59.51
N ILE A 5 23.33 15.89 -59.85
CA ILE A 5 24.05 14.80 -59.17
C ILE A 5 25.57 15.05 -59.15
N LYS A 6 26.14 15.54 -60.26
CA LYS A 6 27.59 15.76 -60.36
C LYS A 6 28.08 16.88 -59.44
N GLU A 7 27.29 17.94 -59.29
CA GLU A 7 27.59 19.04 -58.37
C GLU A 7 27.48 18.61 -56.91
N ASN A 8 26.48 17.77 -56.58
CA ASN A 8 26.31 17.24 -55.22
C ASN A 8 27.42 16.28 -54.81
N VAL A 9 27.87 15.40 -55.71
CA VAL A 9 29.01 14.50 -55.45
C VAL A 9 30.31 15.29 -55.26
N LEU A 10 30.53 16.35 -56.05
CA LEU A 10 31.70 17.22 -55.89
C LEU A 10 31.67 17.96 -54.54
N LEU A 11 30.50 18.50 -54.17
CA LEU A 11 30.29 19.17 -52.89
C LEU A 11 30.50 18.22 -51.70
N LEU A 12 29.95 17.00 -51.75
CA LEU A 12 30.15 16.00 -50.70
C LEU A 12 31.62 15.66 -50.50
N ASN A 13 32.38 15.46 -51.60
CA ASN A 13 33.81 15.17 -51.51
C ASN A 13 34.62 16.34 -50.94
N GLN A 14 34.24 17.58 -51.28
CA GLN A 14 34.86 18.78 -50.71
C GLN A 14 34.57 18.90 -49.20
N LEU A 15 33.32 18.65 -48.78
CA LEU A 15 32.93 18.67 -47.38
C LEU A 15 33.60 17.54 -46.59
N ALA A 16 33.69 16.33 -47.15
CA ALA A 16 34.42 15.22 -46.55
C ALA A 16 35.90 15.57 -46.35
N SER A 17 36.56 16.16 -47.35
CA SER A 17 37.95 16.61 -47.23
C SER A 17 38.15 17.66 -46.12
N GLN A 18 37.18 18.56 -45.91
CA GLN A 18 37.21 19.54 -44.81
C GLN A 18 37.02 18.87 -43.43
N VAL A 19 36.17 17.85 -43.36
CA VAL A 19 35.95 17.05 -42.14
C VAL A 19 37.20 16.26 -41.79
N ASP A 20 37.84 15.60 -42.76
CA ASP A 20 39.09 14.86 -42.54
C ASP A 20 40.20 15.79 -42.04
N ALA A 21 40.42 16.92 -42.72
CA ALA A 21 41.45 17.88 -42.36
C ALA A 21 41.27 18.44 -40.94
N SER A 22 40.03 18.78 -40.56
CA SER A 22 39.71 19.24 -39.21
C SER A 22 39.76 18.12 -38.16
N GLY A 23 39.49 16.87 -38.55
CA GLY A 23 39.62 15.69 -37.69
C GLY A 23 41.08 15.43 -37.32
N VAL A 24 41.99 15.56 -38.30
CA VAL A 24 43.45 15.49 -38.06
C VAL A 24 43.91 16.61 -37.14
N GLU A 25 43.41 17.84 -37.33
CA GLU A 25 43.69 18.97 -36.44
C GLU A 25 43.26 18.68 -34.98
N VAL A 26 42.06 18.12 -34.79
CA VAL A 26 41.55 17.69 -33.48
C VAL A 26 42.46 16.64 -32.86
N GLN A 27 42.85 15.60 -33.61
CA GLN A 27 43.71 14.53 -33.08
C GLN A 27 45.08 15.07 -32.65
N ASN A 28 45.69 15.94 -33.46
CA ASN A 28 46.97 16.59 -33.14
C ASN A 28 46.89 17.44 -31.86
N HIS A 29 45.78 18.16 -31.65
CA HIS A 29 45.58 18.91 -30.42
C HIS A 29 45.32 18.00 -29.22
N LEU A 30 44.52 16.95 -29.37
CA LEU A 30 44.19 16.03 -28.28
C LEU A 30 45.36 15.13 -27.86
N SER A 31 46.34 14.89 -28.75
CA SER A 31 47.56 14.14 -28.46
C SER A 31 48.65 15.02 -27.83
N SER A 32 48.69 16.32 -28.13
CA SER A 32 49.66 17.25 -27.55
C SER A 32 49.31 17.71 -26.13
N THR A 33 50.33 17.93 -25.28
CA THR A 33 50.15 18.51 -23.93
C THR A 33 49.54 19.92 -23.99
N LYS A 34 50.00 20.74 -24.95
CA LYS A 34 49.48 22.11 -25.16
C LYS A 34 48.00 22.11 -25.55
N GLY A 35 47.57 21.21 -26.43
CA GLY A 35 46.17 21.12 -26.84
C GLY A 35 45.26 20.53 -25.75
N ARG A 36 45.73 19.55 -24.97
CA ARG A 36 45.00 19.07 -23.77
C ARG A 36 44.82 20.17 -22.72
N MET A 37 45.87 20.96 -22.47
CA MET A 37 45.79 22.10 -21.56
C MET A 37 44.86 23.20 -22.10
N GLY A 38 44.90 23.48 -23.41
CA GLY A 38 43.96 24.39 -24.06
C GLY A 38 42.50 23.93 -23.97
N ALA A 39 42.24 22.63 -24.11
CA ALA A 39 40.90 22.05 -23.92
C ALA A 39 40.41 22.17 -22.48
N TRP A 40 41.31 21.94 -21.50
CA TRP A 40 41.00 22.09 -20.08
C TRP A 40 40.72 23.56 -19.69
N VAL A 41 41.54 24.51 -20.15
CA VAL A 41 41.32 25.95 -19.92
C VAL A 41 40.00 26.40 -20.53
N SER A 42 39.72 25.99 -21.78
CA SER A 42 38.46 26.31 -22.45
C SER A 42 37.25 25.73 -21.68
N ARG A 43 37.38 24.49 -21.17
CA ARG A 43 36.39 23.84 -20.29
C ARG A 43 36.14 24.62 -19.00
N LYS A 44 37.18 25.16 -18.35
CA LYS A 44 37.05 25.99 -17.15
C LYS A 44 36.43 27.36 -17.46
N ALA A 45 36.72 27.92 -18.63
CA ALA A 45 36.22 29.21 -19.08
C ALA A 45 34.83 29.18 -19.73
N GLY A 46 34.16 28.02 -19.79
CA GLY A 46 32.86 27.94 -20.45
C GLY A 46 32.90 28.09 -21.98
N LYS A 47 34.06 27.92 -22.62
CA LYS A 47 34.26 28.09 -24.07
C LYS A 47 34.72 26.79 -24.76
N MET A 48 34.49 26.69 -26.07
CA MET A 48 35.01 25.61 -26.91
C MET A 48 36.32 26.05 -27.56
N PRO A 49 37.37 25.20 -27.60
CA PRO A 49 38.58 25.51 -28.38
C PRO A 49 38.23 25.71 -29.86
N GLY A 50 38.84 26.71 -30.51
CA GLY A 50 38.50 27.06 -31.90
C GLY A 50 38.67 25.91 -32.91
N TRP A 51 39.65 25.04 -32.72
CA TRP A 51 39.85 23.85 -33.55
C TRP A 51 38.74 22.80 -33.38
N ALA A 52 38.20 22.63 -32.16
CA ALA A 52 37.06 21.74 -31.92
C ALA A 52 35.77 22.30 -32.53
N ALA A 53 35.56 23.62 -32.42
CA ALA A 53 34.42 24.30 -33.04
C ALA A 53 34.43 24.18 -34.57
N ARG A 54 35.61 24.34 -35.21
CA ARG A 54 35.78 24.14 -36.65
C ARG A 54 35.43 22.73 -37.10
N HIS A 55 35.88 21.70 -36.37
CA HIS A 55 35.57 20.32 -36.71
C HIS A 55 34.08 20.02 -36.60
N ILE A 56 33.42 20.49 -35.53
CA ILE A 56 31.98 20.35 -35.36
C ILE A 56 31.21 21.01 -36.51
N GLU A 57 31.61 22.22 -36.91
CA GLU A 57 30.96 22.92 -38.01
C GLU A 57 31.14 22.19 -39.36
N ALA A 58 32.36 21.70 -39.63
CA ALA A 58 32.62 20.88 -40.82
C ALA A 58 31.77 19.60 -40.82
N HIS A 59 31.68 18.91 -39.67
CA HIS A 59 30.90 17.69 -39.49
C HIS A 59 29.41 17.92 -39.82
N LYS A 60 28.80 18.96 -39.25
CA LYS A 60 27.39 19.29 -39.50
C LYS A 60 27.10 19.59 -40.96
N ARG A 61 28.00 20.31 -41.63
CA ARG A 61 27.82 20.66 -43.05
C ARG A 61 27.82 19.40 -43.90
N LEU A 62 28.69 18.44 -43.61
CA LEU A 62 28.71 17.14 -44.28
C LEU A 62 27.47 16.32 -43.98
N GLU A 63 27.10 16.18 -42.70
CA GLU A 63 25.91 15.42 -42.26
C GLU A 63 24.63 15.98 -42.88
N LYS A 64 24.46 17.31 -42.89
CA LYS A 64 23.31 17.97 -43.52
C LYS A 64 23.24 17.70 -45.02
N ALA A 65 24.38 17.70 -45.71
CA ALA A 65 24.43 17.41 -47.15
C ALA A 65 24.10 15.94 -47.45
N VAL A 66 24.58 15.01 -46.62
CA VAL A 66 24.26 13.57 -46.70
C VAL A 66 22.78 13.33 -46.45
N ASN A 67 22.22 13.89 -45.37
CA ASN A 67 20.80 13.74 -45.04
C ASN A 67 19.88 14.31 -46.13
N ALA A 68 20.28 15.40 -46.79
CA ALA A 68 19.51 15.96 -47.90
C ALA A 68 19.46 15.03 -49.13
N ILE A 69 20.54 14.27 -49.39
CA ILE A 69 20.61 13.28 -50.47
C ILE A 69 19.83 12.01 -50.09
N GLU A 70 19.92 11.56 -48.84
CA GLU A 70 19.13 10.42 -48.35
C GLU A 70 17.63 10.72 -48.35
N ALA A 71 17.21 11.92 -47.91
CA ALA A 71 15.81 12.36 -47.94
C ALA A 71 15.25 12.47 -49.37
N ALA A 72 16.12 12.66 -50.37
CA ALA A 72 15.75 12.62 -51.78
C ALA A 72 15.66 11.19 -52.36
N GLY A 73 15.85 10.15 -51.53
CA GLY A 73 15.82 8.74 -51.96
C GLY A 73 17.05 8.31 -52.76
N LYS A 74 18.17 9.03 -52.66
CA LYS A 74 19.37 8.87 -53.51
C LYS A 74 20.58 8.37 -52.73
N ARG A 75 20.36 7.48 -51.77
CA ARG A 75 21.40 6.97 -50.87
C ARG A 75 22.57 6.35 -51.61
N ASP A 76 22.29 5.63 -52.70
CA ASP A 76 23.31 4.95 -53.52
C ASP A 76 24.21 5.91 -54.32
N GLU A 77 23.88 7.21 -54.35
CA GLU A 77 24.68 8.26 -55.00
C GLU A 77 25.73 8.87 -54.06
N ILE A 78 25.74 8.51 -52.77
CA ILE A 78 26.69 9.02 -51.78
C ILE A 78 28.02 8.25 -51.92
N PRO A 79 29.16 8.92 -52.20
CA PRO A 79 30.45 8.25 -52.31
C PRO A 79 30.84 7.53 -51.01
N GLU A 80 31.40 6.32 -51.13
CA GLU A 80 31.78 5.50 -49.96
C GLU A 80 32.80 6.20 -49.04
N ASN A 81 33.71 7.00 -49.61
CA ASN A 81 34.66 7.80 -48.83
C ASN A 81 33.95 8.87 -47.98
N VAL A 82 32.84 9.42 -48.44
CA VAL A 82 32.04 10.40 -47.69
C VAL A 82 31.36 9.72 -46.49
N ILE A 83 30.81 8.53 -46.69
CA ILE A 83 30.20 7.73 -45.61
C ILE A 83 31.25 7.38 -44.56
N ARG A 84 32.43 6.91 -44.99
CA ARG A 84 33.56 6.60 -44.10
C ARG A 84 34.02 7.83 -43.31
N THR A 85 34.27 8.95 -43.98
CA THR A 85 34.65 10.21 -43.33
C THR A 85 33.60 10.67 -42.31
N LEU A 86 32.31 10.54 -42.64
CA LEU A 86 31.24 10.89 -41.70
C LEU A 86 31.28 10.00 -40.46
N GLN A 87 31.45 8.68 -40.61
CA GLN A 87 31.57 7.73 -39.50
C GLN A 87 32.81 8.00 -38.62
N GLU A 88 33.97 8.25 -39.23
CA GLU A 88 35.22 8.59 -38.52
C GLU A 88 35.10 9.94 -37.78
N SER A 89 34.43 10.91 -38.40
CA SER A 89 34.14 12.19 -37.78
C SER A 89 33.16 12.07 -36.61
N GLN A 90 32.14 11.21 -36.70
CA GLN A 90 31.26 10.91 -35.56
C GLN A 90 32.05 10.36 -34.37
N GLN A 91 33.06 9.52 -34.59
CA GLN A 91 33.95 9.06 -33.52
C GLN A 91 34.78 10.21 -32.94
N THR A 92 35.30 11.10 -33.77
CA THR A 92 36.08 12.27 -33.36
C THR A 92 35.23 13.26 -32.54
N VAL A 93 33.99 13.51 -32.97
CA VAL A 93 32.95 14.28 -32.26
C VAL A 93 32.64 13.65 -30.89
N ARG A 94 32.52 12.32 -30.80
CA ARG A 94 32.36 11.60 -29.52
C ARG A 94 33.56 11.76 -28.59
N GLN A 95 34.79 11.72 -29.14
CA GLN A 95 36.00 11.93 -28.34
C GLN A 95 36.11 13.37 -27.82
N LEU A 96 35.72 14.36 -28.64
CA LEU A 96 35.64 15.76 -28.24
C LEU A 96 34.64 15.97 -27.11
N ALA A 97 33.45 15.37 -27.18
CA ALA A 97 32.42 15.47 -26.14
C ALA A 97 32.88 14.94 -24.77
N LYS A 98 33.79 13.95 -24.76
CA LYS A 98 34.38 13.40 -23.52
C LYS A 98 35.45 14.33 -22.93
N LYS A 99 36.18 15.07 -23.77
CA LYS A 99 37.37 15.85 -23.37
C LYS A 99 37.09 17.34 -23.19
N VAL A 100 36.14 17.90 -23.92
CA VAL A 100 35.64 19.26 -23.80
C VAL A 100 34.32 19.20 -23.04
N ASN A 101 34.04 20.16 -22.15
CA ASN A 101 32.83 20.16 -21.31
C ASN A 101 31.57 19.83 -22.15
N TYR A 102 30.87 18.77 -21.77
CA TYR A 102 29.73 18.21 -22.50
C TYR A 102 28.62 19.26 -22.78
N PHE A 103 28.37 20.19 -21.85
CA PHE A 103 27.35 21.23 -22.03
C PHE A 103 27.74 22.31 -23.06
N ILE A 104 29.03 22.66 -23.14
CA ILE A 104 29.55 23.58 -24.16
C ILE A 104 29.52 22.91 -25.52
N PHE A 105 29.80 21.61 -25.54
CA PHE A 105 29.74 20.78 -26.74
C PHE A 105 28.31 20.74 -27.32
N LEU A 106 27.31 20.51 -26.47
CA LEU A 106 25.90 20.51 -26.86
C LEU A 106 25.43 21.88 -27.41
N ARG A 107 25.81 23.00 -26.77
CA ARG A 107 25.48 24.35 -27.27
C ARG A 107 26.10 24.66 -28.63
N ALA A 108 27.32 24.17 -28.90
CA ALA A 108 27.96 24.38 -30.19
C ALA A 108 27.35 23.52 -31.30
N ILE A 109 26.84 22.31 -30.98
CA ILE A 109 26.19 21.46 -31.98
C ILE A 109 24.74 21.87 -32.29
N ALA A 110 24.06 22.57 -31.39
CA ALA A 110 22.67 22.98 -31.58
C ALA A 110 22.39 24.37 -30.98
N PRO A 111 22.79 25.48 -31.65
CA PRO A 111 22.60 26.83 -31.10
C PRO A 111 21.12 27.24 -30.98
N ASP A 112 20.24 26.74 -31.87
CA ASP A 112 18.89 27.29 -32.06
C ASP A 112 17.73 26.25 -32.07
N SER A 113 17.96 24.96 -31.85
CA SER A 113 16.90 23.94 -32.04
C SER A 113 16.18 23.55 -30.74
N LYS A 114 14.91 23.97 -30.61
CA LYS A 114 13.85 23.11 -30.07
C LYS A 114 13.52 22.09 -31.18
N ILE A 115 13.53 20.78 -30.87
CA ILE A 115 13.00 19.59 -31.62
C ILE A 115 14.03 18.43 -31.72
N PRO A 116 13.57 17.16 -31.61
CA PRO A 116 14.40 15.97 -31.36
C PRO A 116 14.88 15.33 -32.67
N TYR A 117 16.07 14.75 -32.65
CA TYR A 117 16.53 13.86 -33.72
C TYR A 117 16.21 12.41 -33.36
N ALA A 118 15.37 11.78 -34.17
CA ALA A 118 15.23 10.33 -34.25
C ALA A 118 16.41 9.79 -35.07
N ASP A 119 17.28 9.00 -34.42
CA ASP A 119 18.26 8.13 -35.07
C ASP A 119 17.60 6.76 -35.33
N SER A 120 17.58 6.34 -36.59
CA SER A 120 16.96 5.09 -37.05
C SER A 120 17.75 3.82 -36.66
N THR A 121 18.81 3.90 -35.83
CA THR A 121 19.62 2.74 -35.46
C THR A 121 19.62 2.33 -33.98
N LYS A 122 18.83 3.00 -33.11
CA LYS A 122 18.39 2.55 -31.75
C LYS A 122 19.38 1.78 -30.83
N LEU A 123 20.69 1.87 -31.01
CA LEU A 123 21.61 1.01 -30.23
C LEU A 123 22.41 1.72 -29.15
N LEU A 124 22.62 3.05 -29.21
CA LEU A 124 23.37 3.77 -28.16
C LEU A 124 22.97 5.25 -28.07
N THR A 125 21.97 5.57 -27.24
CA THR A 125 21.72 6.95 -26.80
C THR A 125 22.45 7.19 -25.47
N PRO A 126 23.49 8.04 -25.39
CA PRO A 126 23.81 8.69 -24.14
C PRO A 126 22.77 9.79 -23.93
N ILE A 127 21.85 9.56 -23.00
CA ILE A 127 20.85 10.55 -22.58
C ILE A 127 21.61 11.81 -22.15
N ASN A 128 21.31 12.93 -22.82
CA ASN A 128 21.81 14.26 -22.49
C ASN A 128 21.58 14.53 -20.99
N PRO A 129 22.57 14.76 -20.12
CA PRO A 129 22.35 15.16 -18.71
C PRO A 129 21.42 16.35 -18.49
N ALA A 130 21.26 17.25 -19.46
CA ALA A 130 20.31 18.37 -19.45
C ALA A 130 18.92 18.02 -20.04
N ALA A 131 18.82 16.91 -20.76
CA ALA A 131 17.57 16.27 -21.16
C ALA A 131 17.50 14.87 -20.56
N ARG A 132 18.10 14.68 -19.38
CA ARG A 132 17.66 13.63 -18.49
C ARG A 132 16.22 14.04 -18.27
N PRO A 133 15.23 13.20 -18.61
CA PRO A 133 14.00 13.32 -17.88
C PRO A 133 14.45 13.37 -16.42
N SER A 134 14.00 14.37 -15.67
CA SER A 134 13.90 14.29 -14.20
C SER A 134 13.33 12.92 -13.75
N HIS A 135 12.74 12.18 -14.68
CA HIS A 135 12.14 10.86 -14.59
C HIS A 135 13.00 9.73 -15.18
N MET A 136 14.26 9.53 -14.74
CA MET A 136 15.05 8.35 -15.12
C MET A 136 14.30 7.03 -14.79
N ASN A 137 13.33 7.09 -13.86
CA ASN A 137 12.51 5.96 -13.43
C ASN A 137 11.32 5.67 -14.35
N LEU A 138 10.91 6.60 -15.23
CA LEU A 138 9.85 6.31 -16.20
C LEU A 138 10.30 5.20 -17.16
N GLY A 139 11.54 5.30 -17.65
CA GLY A 139 12.09 4.32 -18.58
C GLY A 139 12.31 2.93 -17.97
N GLU A 140 12.69 2.84 -16.69
CA GLU A 140 12.81 1.54 -16.00
C GLU A 140 11.43 0.92 -15.73
N TRP A 141 10.46 1.74 -15.34
CA TRP A 141 9.09 1.32 -15.13
C TRP A 141 8.42 0.86 -16.44
N GLU A 142 8.51 1.65 -17.50
CA GLU A 142 7.97 1.34 -18.83
C GLU A 142 8.63 0.09 -19.42
N LEU A 143 9.94 -0.05 -19.24
CA LEU A 143 10.67 -1.25 -19.65
C LEU A 143 10.18 -2.49 -18.89
N ASN A 144 10.08 -2.42 -17.56
CA ASN A 144 9.66 -3.56 -16.74
C ASN A 144 8.19 -3.93 -17.02
N PHE A 145 7.31 -2.94 -17.15
CA PHE A 145 5.93 -3.14 -17.56
C PHE A 145 5.84 -3.75 -18.96
N GLY A 146 6.63 -3.24 -19.91
CA GLY A 146 6.71 -3.78 -21.27
C GLY A 146 7.24 -5.21 -21.34
N LEU A 147 8.23 -5.56 -20.51
CA LEU A 147 8.72 -6.94 -20.37
C LEU A 147 7.65 -7.86 -19.80
N LEU A 148 6.95 -7.43 -18.73
CA LEU A 148 5.87 -8.19 -18.14
C LEU A 148 4.69 -8.34 -19.11
N TYR A 149 4.30 -7.30 -19.83
CA TYR A 149 3.25 -7.35 -20.84
C TYR A 149 3.62 -8.27 -22.01
N SER A 150 4.87 -8.20 -22.49
CA SER A 150 5.40 -9.11 -23.51
C SER A 150 5.44 -10.57 -23.03
N ALA A 151 5.79 -10.79 -21.76
CA ALA A 151 5.73 -12.12 -21.15
C ALA A 151 4.28 -12.61 -21.04
N TYR A 152 3.34 -11.73 -20.70
CA TYR A 152 1.91 -12.03 -20.64
C TYR A 152 1.38 -12.45 -22.02
N GLN A 153 1.72 -11.72 -23.08
CA GLN A 153 1.34 -12.06 -24.45
C GLN A 153 1.94 -13.39 -24.96
N ARG A 154 3.06 -13.83 -24.37
CA ARG A 154 3.76 -15.08 -24.74
C ARG A 154 3.48 -16.24 -23.79
N ALA A 155 2.73 -16.01 -22.72
CA ALA A 155 2.37 -17.06 -21.77
C ALA A 155 1.67 -18.20 -22.53
N SER A 156 2.15 -19.42 -22.34
CA SER A 156 1.65 -20.60 -23.06
C SER A 156 0.54 -21.34 -22.31
N ASP A 157 0.31 -20.98 -21.04
CA ASP A 157 -0.65 -21.59 -20.14
C ASP A 157 -1.26 -20.55 -19.17
N GLU A 158 -2.46 -20.84 -18.66
CA GLU A 158 -3.25 -19.97 -17.78
C GLU A 158 -2.55 -19.68 -16.44
N GLN A 159 -1.76 -20.62 -15.91
CA GLN A 159 -1.04 -20.43 -14.65
C GLN A 159 0.08 -19.40 -14.83
N THR A 160 0.85 -19.52 -15.91
CA THR A 160 1.88 -18.55 -16.28
C THR A 160 1.25 -17.19 -16.57
N GLU A 161 0.17 -17.14 -17.34
CA GLU A 161 -0.55 -15.90 -17.63
C GLU A 161 -1.01 -15.19 -16.35
N THR A 162 -1.64 -15.93 -15.44
CA THR A 162 -2.10 -15.43 -14.13
C THR A 162 -0.92 -14.90 -13.30
N ALA A 163 0.19 -15.63 -13.26
CA ALA A 163 1.40 -15.23 -12.58
C ALA A 163 1.99 -13.93 -13.14
N VAL A 164 2.09 -13.79 -14.46
CA VAL A 164 2.62 -12.57 -15.10
C VAL A 164 1.69 -11.39 -14.90
N ARG A 165 0.38 -11.59 -15.10
CA ARG A 165 -0.67 -10.59 -14.85
C ARG A 165 -0.58 -10.09 -13.41
N PHE A 166 -0.41 -10.99 -12.45
CA PHE A 166 -0.22 -10.63 -11.06
C PHE A 166 1.08 -9.84 -10.80
N LEU A 167 2.19 -10.18 -11.45
CA LEU A 167 3.45 -9.43 -11.35
C LEU A 167 3.33 -8.03 -11.94
N MET A 168 2.63 -7.85 -13.07
CA MET A 168 2.34 -6.53 -13.65
C MET A 168 1.70 -5.63 -12.60
N VAL A 169 0.66 -6.12 -11.95
CA VAL A 169 -0.04 -5.38 -10.90
C VAL A 169 0.83 -5.08 -9.73
N ASN A 170 1.52 -6.08 -9.21
CA ASN A 170 2.26 -5.90 -7.97
C ASN A 170 3.39 -4.90 -8.20
N TYR A 171 3.99 -4.93 -9.39
CA TYR A 171 4.94 -3.92 -9.84
C TYR A 171 4.30 -2.53 -9.91
N LEU A 172 3.09 -2.41 -10.46
CA LEU A 172 2.34 -1.15 -10.56
C LEU A 172 1.89 -0.59 -9.21
N ALA A 173 1.39 -1.44 -8.31
CA ALA A 173 0.98 -1.07 -6.96
C ALA A 173 2.19 -0.63 -6.11
N LYS A 174 3.37 -1.23 -6.34
CA LYS A 174 4.63 -0.84 -5.69
C LYS A 174 5.25 0.41 -6.31
N ALA A 175 5.00 0.66 -7.60
CA ALA A 175 5.41 1.87 -8.29
C ALA A 175 4.41 3.03 -8.13
N ALA A 176 3.25 2.79 -7.50
CA ALA A 176 2.30 3.83 -7.14
C ALA A 176 3.01 4.79 -6.20
N PHE A 177 3.34 5.94 -6.77
CA PHE A 177 4.22 6.91 -6.15
C PHE A 177 3.70 7.32 -4.77
N LEU A 178 4.55 7.15 -3.77
CA LEU A 178 4.37 7.68 -2.43
C LEU A 178 4.35 9.22 -2.54
N ASN A 179 3.15 9.78 -2.68
CA ASN A 179 2.98 11.19 -2.89
C ASN A 179 3.05 11.93 -1.55
N ALA A 180 4.16 12.61 -1.32
CA ALA A 180 4.36 13.43 -0.13
C ALA A 180 3.85 14.88 -0.29
N ALA A 181 3.36 15.29 -1.48
CA ALA A 181 3.54 16.69 -1.89
C ALA A 181 2.28 17.52 -2.20
N THR A 182 1.04 17.06 -2.03
CA THR A 182 -0.12 17.88 -2.46
C THR A 182 -0.84 18.65 -1.35
N GLU A 183 -0.63 18.34 -0.08
CA GLU A 183 -1.37 19.01 1.02
C GLU A 183 -0.51 19.83 1.97
N VAL A 184 0.81 19.71 1.90
CA VAL A 184 1.73 20.54 2.70
C VAL A 184 2.31 21.59 1.78
N LEU A 185 2.19 22.87 2.16
CA LEU A 185 2.80 24.02 1.50
C LEU A 185 4.33 23.99 1.69
N LEU A 186 4.99 22.93 1.22
CA LEU A 186 6.44 22.84 1.20
C LEU A 186 7.01 23.98 0.35
N SER A 187 8.17 24.51 0.73
CA SER A 187 8.92 25.43 -0.13
C SER A 187 9.20 24.80 -1.50
N ASP A 188 9.38 25.61 -2.55
CA ASP A 188 9.70 25.11 -3.90
C ASP A 188 10.96 24.22 -3.90
N GLU A 189 11.96 24.59 -3.10
CA GLU A 189 13.20 23.83 -2.94
C GLU A 189 12.97 22.48 -2.24
N ALA A 190 12.19 22.46 -1.14
CA ALA A 190 11.82 21.21 -0.48
C ALA A 190 10.98 20.32 -1.40
N THR A 191 10.03 20.90 -2.14
CA THR A 191 9.21 20.20 -3.12
C THR A 191 10.06 19.53 -4.19
N GLU A 192 11.03 20.25 -4.78
CA GLU A 192 11.90 19.70 -5.80
C GLU A 192 12.84 18.63 -5.23
N SER A 193 13.41 18.86 -4.04
CA SER A 193 14.20 17.86 -3.32
C SER A 193 13.38 16.58 -3.08
N TYR A 194 12.14 16.68 -2.57
CA TYR A 194 11.26 15.54 -2.38
C TYR A 194 10.96 14.81 -3.70
N ARG A 195 10.72 15.54 -4.81
CA ARG A 195 10.51 14.92 -6.13
C ARG A 195 11.72 14.13 -6.60
N GLU A 196 12.92 14.68 -6.45
CA GLU A 196 14.17 13.99 -6.78
C GLU A 196 14.40 12.76 -5.89
N MET A 197 14.14 12.88 -4.58
CA MET A 197 14.35 11.81 -3.59
C MET A 197 13.36 10.66 -3.71
N LEU A 198 12.08 10.99 -3.93
CA LEU A 198 10.98 10.03 -4.13
C LEU A 198 10.98 9.41 -5.51
N GLN A 199 11.86 9.90 -6.41
CA GLN A 199 12.06 9.29 -7.71
C GLN A 199 10.77 9.29 -8.56
N LEU A 200 9.94 10.32 -8.40
CA LEU A 200 8.60 10.43 -8.95
C LEU A 200 8.61 10.52 -10.49
N GLY A 201 7.94 9.58 -11.14
CA GLY A 201 7.64 9.60 -12.57
C GLY A 201 6.51 10.57 -12.91
N ALA A 202 6.20 10.70 -14.21
CA ALA A 202 5.19 11.62 -14.76
C ALA A 202 3.74 11.24 -14.39
N LEU A 203 3.50 10.06 -13.81
CA LEU A 203 2.21 9.65 -13.27
C LEU A 203 2.09 10.02 -11.78
N THR A 204 2.34 11.28 -11.45
CA THR A 204 1.95 11.88 -10.17
C THR A 204 0.45 12.18 -10.21
N ILE A 205 -0.39 11.14 -10.23
CA ILE A 205 -1.83 11.32 -10.14
C ILE A 205 -2.19 11.65 -8.69
N GLN A 206 -2.49 12.93 -8.46
CA GLN A 206 -3.35 13.47 -7.38
C GLN A 206 -3.19 12.88 -5.97
N GLY A 207 -2.00 13.08 -5.39
CA GLY A 207 -1.92 13.62 -4.03
C GLY A 207 -2.11 12.74 -2.79
N VAL A 208 -2.48 11.47 -2.90
CA VAL A 208 -2.67 10.66 -1.69
C VAL A 208 -2.16 9.24 -1.90
N TYR A 209 -1.09 8.84 -1.19
CA TYR A 209 -0.81 7.42 -0.99
C TYR A 209 -1.63 6.96 0.21
N HIS A 210 -2.86 6.52 -0.05
CA HIS A 210 -3.58 5.56 0.77
C HIS A 210 -4.77 5.04 -0.03
N ARG A 211 -5.33 3.93 0.45
CA ARG A 211 -6.58 3.30 0.01
C ARG A 211 -7.81 4.21 0.28
N THR A 212 -7.68 5.51 0.05
CA THR A 212 -8.75 6.50 0.22
C THR A 212 -9.69 6.42 -0.97
N ALA A 213 -10.98 6.30 -0.68
CA ALA A 213 -12.08 6.17 -1.64
C ALA A 213 -12.03 7.22 -2.78
N ASP A 214 -11.52 8.42 -2.50
CA ASP A 214 -11.50 9.54 -3.45
C ASP A 214 -10.57 9.30 -4.66
N LEU A 215 -9.50 8.51 -4.51
CA LEU A 215 -8.66 8.06 -5.64
C LEU A 215 -9.14 6.74 -6.25
N MET A 216 -10.05 6.03 -5.59
CA MET A 216 -10.66 4.81 -6.13
C MET A 216 -11.90 5.09 -6.97
N THR A 217 -12.51 6.26 -6.78
CA THR A 217 -13.62 6.74 -7.61
C THR A 217 -13.24 6.89 -9.09
N PRO A 218 -12.01 7.32 -9.46
CA PRO A 218 -11.56 7.39 -10.85
C PRO A 218 -10.72 6.19 -11.32
N MET A 219 -10.31 5.27 -10.44
CA MET A 219 -9.63 4.06 -10.92
C MET A 219 -10.64 3.24 -11.72
N LEU A 220 -10.25 2.97 -12.96
CA LEU A 220 -11.02 2.53 -14.12
C LEU A 220 -11.77 1.18 -14.12
N PRO A 221 -11.71 0.27 -13.14
CA PRO A 221 -12.56 -0.91 -13.18
C PRO A 221 -13.99 -0.58 -12.80
N MET A 222 -14.21 0.48 -12.00
CA MET A 222 -15.53 1.07 -11.94
C MET A 222 -15.90 1.65 -13.29
N LEU A 223 -15.01 2.26 -14.10
CA LEU A 223 -15.37 2.74 -15.44
C LEU A 223 -15.81 1.63 -16.41
N GLU A 224 -15.12 0.47 -16.43
CA GLU A 224 -15.58 -0.68 -17.23
C GLU A 224 -16.81 -1.36 -16.62
N LEU A 225 -16.94 -1.43 -15.29
CA LEU A 225 -18.15 -1.89 -14.62
C LEU A 225 -19.29 -0.88 -14.76
N THR A 226 -19.06 0.42 -14.91
CA THR A 226 -20.08 1.46 -15.11
C THR A 226 -20.50 1.50 -16.56
N ASP A 227 -19.58 1.25 -17.48
CA ASP A 227 -19.94 0.97 -18.86
C ASP A 227 -20.73 -0.33 -18.88
N THR A 228 -20.31 -1.38 -18.18
CA THR A 228 -21.05 -2.65 -18.11
C THR A 228 -22.38 -2.55 -17.36
N ILE A 229 -22.51 -1.69 -16.35
CA ILE A 229 -23.66 -1.60 -15.44
C ILE A 229 -24.40 -0.28 -15.62
N GLY A 230 -25.68 -0.37 -15.99
CA GLY A 230 -26.39 0.72 -16.64
C GLY A 230 -26.77 1.97 -15.86
N SER A 231 -26.26 2.22 -14.65
CA SER A 231 -26.84 3.31 -13.83
C SER A 231 -25.89 4.04 -12.88
N PHE A 232 -24.57 3.90 -13.03
CA PHE A 232 -23.66 4.45 -12.03
C PHE A 232 -23.58 5.99 -12.02
N GLU A 233 -24.04 6.68 -13.07
CA GLU A 233 -24.01 8.15 -13.16
C GLU A 233 -24.99 8.86 -12.20
N GLU A 234 -25.98 8.16 -11.64
CA GLU A 234 -26.91 8.76 -10.68
C GLU A 234 -26.30 8.75 -9.27
N LYS A 235 -26.01 9.96 -8.76
CA LYS A 235 -25.48 10.23 -7.41
C LYS A 235 -26.34 9.56 -6.32
N GLY A 236 -26.06 8.30 -5.99
CA GLY A 236 -26.82 7.54 -5.03
C GLY A 236 -26.39 6.08 -4.93
N SER A 237 -26.38 5.35 -6.03
CA SER A 237 -26.09 3.90 -6.05
C SER A 237 -24.63 3.57 -5.70
N SER A 238 -24.43 2.71 -4.68
CA SER A 238 -23.11 2.17 -4.34
C SER A 238 -22.94 0.79 -5.00
N LEU A 239 -22.03 0.69 -5.96
CA LEU A 239 -21.54 -0.60 -6.46
C LEU A 239 -20.54 -1.15 -5.47
N ILE A 240 -20.74 -2.38 -5.01
CA ILE A 240 -19.81 -3.10 -4.17
C ILE A 240 -19.26 -4.28 -4.98
N PRO A 241 -17.96 -4.27 -5.33
CA PRO A 241 -17.34 -5.34 -6.12
C PRO A 241 -16.98 -6.56 -5.24
N LEU A 242 -17.84 -6.90 -4.27
CA LEU A 242 -17.63 -7.99 -3.34
C LEU A 242 -18.89 -8.82 -3.23
N ASP A 243 -18.70 -10.13 -3.14
CA ASP A 243 -19.77 -11.07 -2.87
C ASP A 243 -20.43 -10.76 -1.51
N THR A 244 -21.76 -10.64 -1.48
CA THR A 244 -22.50 -10.44 -0.22
C THR A 244 -22.27 -11.55 0.79
N MET A 245 -21.96 -12.78 0.35
CA MET A 245 -21.62 -13.87 1.26
C MET A 245 -20.29 -13.60 1.97
N GLN A 246 -19.32 -13.02 1.27
CA GLN A 246 -18.07 -12.55 1.90
C GLN A 246 -18.38 -11.42 2.89
N ILE A 247 -19.27 -10.50 2.55
CA ILE A 247 -19.66 -9.40 3.44
C ILE A 247 -20.40 -9.92 4.69
N GLN A 248 -21.31 -10.88 4.51
CA GLN A 248 -22.00 -11.56 5.61
C GLN A 248 -21.00 -12.25 6.53
N GLY A 249 -20.00 -12.95 5.97
CA GLY A 249 -18.92 -13.54 6.76
C GLY A 249 -18.08 -12.51 7.53
N LEU A 250 -17.75 -11.36 6.93
CA LEU A 250 -16.88 -10.35 7.53
C LEU A 250 -17.53 -9.54 8.65
N TYR A 251 -18.78 -9.14 8.45
CA TYR A 251 -19.42 -8.21 9.38
C TYR A 251 -20.44 -8.88 10.28
N ASN A 252 -20.67 -10.18 10.03
CA ASN A 252 -21.80 -10.92 10.57
C ASN A 252 -23.06 -10.05 10.64
N ILE A 253 -23.30 -9.27 9.57
CA ILE A 253 -24.53 -8.51 9.43
C ILE A 253 -25.59 -9.56 9.21
N ALA A 254 -26.23 -9.93 10.31
CA ALA A 254 -27.37 -10.82 10.32
C ALA A 254 -28.53 -10.03 9.74
N PHE A 255 -28.63 -10.07 8.42
CA PHE A 255 -29.86 -9.71 7.76
C PHE A 255 -30.82 -10.87 7.91
N ILE A 256 -32.09 -10.57 8.14
CA ILE A 256 -33.12 -11.52 7.74
C ILE A 256 -33.22 -11.41 6.22
N THR A 257 -32.68 -12.43 5.55
CA THR A 257 -32.84 -12.59 4.12
C THR A 257 -34.31 -12.87 3.86
N ALA A 258 -34.98 -11.88 3.30
CA ALA A 258 -36.32 -12.08 2.81
C ALA A 258 -36.22 -12.78 1.45
N PRO A 259 -37.21 -13.62 1.10
CA PRO A 259 -37.31 -14.12 -0.27
C PRO A 259 -37.40 -12.94 -1.25
N ASP A 260 -37.28 -13.26 -2.53
CA ASP A 260 -37.43 -12.26 -3.57
C ASP A 260 -38.84 -11.62 -3.54
N ILE A 261 -39.00 -10.44 -4.13
CA ILE A 261 -40.24 -9.63 -4.06
C ILE A 261 -41.49 -10.32 -4.61
N THR A 262 -41.39 -11.44 -5.33
CA THR A 262 -42.55 -12.24 -5.72
C THR A 262 -43.24 -12.90 -4.52
N HIS A 263 -42.53 -13.02 -3.40
CA HIS A 263 -43.03 -13.53 -2.11
C HIS A 263 -43.43 -12.37 -1.16
N ALA A 264 -44.06 -11.33 -1.69
CA ALA A 264 -44.37 -10.09 -0.98
C ALA A 264 -45.02 -10.28 0.40
N ASP A 265 -45.92 -11.26 0.55
CA ASP A 265 -46.62 -11.52 1.81
C ASP A 265 -45.67 -12.06 2.90
N GLU A 266 -44.72 -12.91 2.52
CA GLU A 266 -43.70 -13.43 3.44
C GLU A 266 -42.74 -12.30 3.88
N ILE A 267 -42.38 -11.39 2.97
CA ILE A 267 -41.55 -10.22 3.30
C ILE A 267 -42.30 -9.30 4.28
N VAL A 268 -43.61 -9.07 4.05
CA VAL A 268 -44.45 -8.31 4.99
C VAL A 268 -44.44 -8.96 6.37
N ASP A 269 -44.63 -10.28 6.44
CA ASP A 269 -44.61 -11.02 7.71
C ASP A 269 -43.25 -10.95 8.42
N ILE A 270 -42.15 -11.02 7.68
CA ILE A 270 -40.79 -10.85 8.21
C ILE A 270 -40.63 -9.44 8.80
N LEU A 271 -41.00 -8.39 8.05
CA LEU A 271 -40.89 -7.00 8.49
C LEU A 271 -41.71 -6.73 9.75
N VAL A 272 -42.95 -7.21 9.79
CA VAL A 272 -43.82 -7.08 10.97
C VAL A 272 -43.23 -7.82 12.16
N ARG A 273 -42.75 -9.05 11.97
CA ARG A 273 -42.13 -9.84 13.04
C ARG A 273 -40.85 -9.21 13.58
N GLN A 274 -40.02 -8.61 12.73
CA GLN A 274 -38.83 -7.88 13.18
C GLN A 274 -39.18 -6.57 13.87
N PHE A 275 -40.24 -5.89 13.43
CA PHE A 275 -40.72 -4.73 14.15
C PHE A 275 -41.25 -5.10 15.55
N ASP A 276 -41.92 -6.25 15.67
CA ASP A 276 -42.42 -6.74 16.96
C ASP A 276 -41.28 -6.98 17.97
N THR A 277 -40.09 -7.42 17.53
CA THR A 277 -38.94 -7.66 18.42
C THR A 277 -38.29 -6.37 18.90
N CYS A 278 -38.42 -5.26 18.16
CA CYS A 278 -37.79 -3.98 18.47
C CYS A 278 -38.77 -2.87 18.87
N ILE A 279 -40.06 -3.18 19.06
CA ILE A 279 -41.11 -2.18 19.33
C ILE A 279 -40.85 -1.32 20.57
N GLU A 280 -40.18 -1.88 21.59
CA GLU A 280 -39.83 -1.14 22.80
C GLU A 280 -38.77 -0.06 22.56
N GLN A 281 -38.01 -0.19 21.48
CA GLN A 281 -36.94 0.74 21.12
C GLN A 281 -37.42 1.80 20.12
N PHE A 282 -38.63 1.68 19.58
CA PHE A 282 -39.20 2.61 18.61
C PHE A 282 -39.66 3.93 19.28
N PRO A 283 -39.47 5.11 18.65
CA PRO A 283 -38.85 5.35 17.34
C PRO A 283 -37.34 5.63 17.40
N GLY A 284 -36.67 5.18 18.47
CA GLY A 284 -35.26 5.44 18.77
C GLY A 284 -34.29 4.54 18.03
N ASP A 285 -33.98 3.36 18.58
CA ASP A 285 -32.92 2.49 18.04
C ASP A 285 -33.39 1.77 16.76
N ASN A 286 -32.43 1.45 15.89
CA ASN A 286 -32.64 0.61 14.70
C ASN A 286 -33.08 -0.81 15.06
N MET A 287 -33.66 -1.53 14.08
CA MET A 287 -33.93 -2.96 14.20
C MET A 287 -32.63 -3.69 14.53
N GLU A 288 -32.70 -4.64 15.45
CA GLU A 288 -31.56 -5.47 15.81
C GLU A 288 -31.04 -6.27 14.60
N PHE A 289 -31.96 -6.74 13.75
CA PHE A 289 -31.67 -7.42 12.49
C PHE A 289 -32.42 -6.74 11.34
N PRO A 290 -31.76 -5.84 10.59
CA PRO A 290 -32.32 -5.25 9.38
C PRO A 290 -32.77 -6.33 8.38
N VAL A 291 -33.77 -6.03 7.58
CA VAL A 291 -34.26 -6.97 6.55
C VAL A 291 -33.49 -6.72 5.24
N LEU A 292 -32.96 -7.78 4.63
CA LEU A 292 -32.35 -7.73 3.30
C LEU A 292 -33.28 -8.38 2.29
N ILE A 293 -33.77 -7.59 1.35
CA ILE A 293 -34.53 -8.09 0.21
C ILE A 293 -33.56 -8.25 -0.95
N ASP A 294 -33.42 -9.48 -1.41
CA ASP A 294 -32.58 -9.82 -2.54
C ASP A 294 -33.43 -9.87 -3.81
N ILE A 295 -33.16 -8.95 -4.73
CA ILE A 295 -33.90 -8.81 -6.00
C ILE A 295 -33.06 -9.22 -7.21
N THR A 296 -32.02 -10.03 -6.97
CA THR A 296 -31.13 -10.56 -8.01
C THR A 296 -31.89 -11.27 -9.12
N GLU A 297 -32.92 -12.06 -8.79
CA GLU A 297 -33.69 -12.78 -9.80
C GLU A 297 -34.54 -11.87 -10.70
N GLN A 298 -34.97 -10.71 -10.19
CA GLN A 298 -35.84 -9.79 -10.93
C GLN A 298 -35.07 -8.87 -11.88
N ILE A 299 -33.91 -8.39 -11.46
CA ILE A 299 -33.19 -7.31 -12.17
C ILE A 299 -31.68 -7.55 -12.30
N GLY A 300 -31.14 -8.66 -11.79
CA GLY A 300 -29.70 -8.91 -11.76
C GLY A 300 -29.07 -9.03 -13.15
N GLN A 301 -29.76 -9.65 -14.11
CA GLN A 301 -29.29 -9.72 -15.51
C GLN A 301 -29.44 -8.38 -16.22
N ASP A 302 -30.50 -7.64 -15.92
CA ASP A 302 -30.76 -6.32 -16.51
C ASP A 302 -29.76 -5.27 -16.04
N LEU A 303 -29.08 -5.52 -14.92
CA LEU A 303 -27.96 -4.73 -14.43
C LEU A 303 -26.85 -4.64 -15.50
N ILE A 304 -26.65 -5.68 -16.32
CA ILE A 304 -25.56 -5.81 -17.30
C ILE A 304 -25.98 -5.20 -18.64
N THR A 305 -25.72 -3.91 -18.80
CA THR A 305 -26.10 -3.12 -19.98
C THR A 305 -24.99 -2.97 -21.02
N ASN A 306 -23.70 -3.12 -20.66
CA ASN A 306 -22.57 -2.94 -21.57
C ASN A 306 -22.56 -1.59 -22.31
N GLY A 307 -23.06 -0.53 -21.66
CA GLY A 307 -23.06 0.84 -22.14
C GLY A 307 -24.19 1.11 -23.12
N ASP A 308 -25.04 0.12 -23.37
CA ASP A 308 -26.18 0.21 -24.27
C ASP A 308 -27.28 1.05 -23.62
N SER A 309 -27.47 2.28 -24.14
CA SER A 309 -28.48 3.21 -23.65
C SER A 309 -29.91 2.63 -23.63
N SER A 310 -30.24 1.70 -24.53
CA SER A 310 -31.57 1.08 -24.53
C SER A 310 -31.76 0.12 -23.36
N LYS A 311 -30.72 -0.65 -23.02
CA LYS A 311 -30.71 -1.55 -21.86
C LYS A 311 -30.64 -0.77 -20.54
N ILE A 312 -29.95 0.37 -20.54
CA ILE A 312 -29.95 1.33 -19.42
C ILE A 312 -31.38 1.79 -19.11
N GLU A 313 -32.12 2.22 -20.12
CA GLU A 313 -33.52 2.65 -19.93
C GLU A 313 -34.44 1.50 -19.53
N GLU A 314 -34.24 0.29 -20.10
CA GLU A 314 -34.97 -0.91 -19.67
C GLU A 314 -34.71 -1.25 -18.20
N TYR A 315 -33.44 -1.24 -17.79
CA TYR A 315 -33.02 -1.44 -16.42
C TYR A 315 -33.66 -0.41 -15.48
N LYS A 316 -33.59 0.88 -15.81
CA LYS A 316 -34.21 1.95 -15.01
C LYS A 316 -35.71 1.76 -14.89
N ALA A 317 -36.39 1.39 -15.98
CA ALA A 317 -37.82 1.12 -15.95
C ALA A 317 -38.15 -0.05 -15.00
N LYS A 318 -37.40 -1.16 -15.07
CA LYS A 318 -37.56 -2.31 -14.15
C LYS A 318 -37.23 -1.95 -12.71
N GLN A 319 -36.17 -1.18 -12.48
CA GLN A 319 -35.80 -0.67 -11.15
C GLN A 319 -36.93 0.16 -10.53
N GLN A 320 -37.60 1.03 -11.30
CA GLN A 320 -38.76 1.78 -10.81
C GLN A 320 -39.96 0.88 -10.47
N VAL A 321 -40.19 -0.18 -11.24
CA VAL A 321 -41.24 -1.18 -10.95
C VAL A 321 -40.93 -1.89 -9.62
N VAL A 322 -39.70 -2.38 -9.45
CA VAL A 322 -39.28 -3.07 -8.22
C VAL A 322 -39.33 -2.14 -7.02
N LYS A 323 -38.89 -0.88 -7.16
CA LYS A 323 -39.02 0.16 -6.14
C LYS A 323 -40.47 0.36 -5.72
N GLY A 324 -41.40 0.38 -6.67
CA GLY A 324 -42.84 0.44 -6.39
C GLY A 324 -43.32 -0.75 -5.57
N GLN A 325 -42.88 -1.96 -5.92
CA GLN A 325 -43.21 -3.20 -5.21
C GLN A 325 -42.67 -3.22 -3.77
N VAL A 326 -41.41 -2.82 -3.57
CA VAL A 326 -40.81 -2.75 -2.23
C VAL A 326 -41.50 -1.70 -1.36
N ASN A 327 -41.80 -0.52 -1.90
CA ASN A 327 -42.53 0.52 -1.17
C ASN A 327 -43.93 0.04 -0.77
N GLU A 328 -44.61 -0.71 -1.64
CA GLU A 328 -45.91 -1.30 -1.33
C GLU A 328 -45.81 -2.37 -0.22
N ILE A 329 -44.78 -3.22 -0.26
CA ILE A 329 -44.48 -4.19 0.82
C ILE A 329 -44.27 -3.45 2.16
N ILE A 330 -43.41 -2.43 2.19
CA ILE A 330 -43.13 -1.63 3.38
C ILE A 330 -44.40 -0.94 3.89
N ARG A 331 -45.21 -0.37 2.99
CA ARG A 331 -46.48 0.28 3.34
C ARG A 331 -47.46 -0.72 3.97
N ARG A 332 -47.61 -1.90 3.37
CA ARG A 332 -48.49 -2.96 3.90
C ARG A 332 -48.03 -3.40 5.30
N ALA A 333 -46.74 -3.62 5.50
CA ALA A 333 -46.18 -3.94 6.82
C ALA A 333 -46.43 -2.80 7.82
N ALA A 334 -46.19 -1.55 7.43
CA ALA A 334 -46.44 -0.39 8.26
C ALA A 334 -47.93 -0.24 8.65
N ASP A 335 -48.87 -0.51 7.73
CA ASP A 335 -50.30 -0.45 8.02
C ASP A 335 -50.72 -1.52 9.02
N ILE A 336 -50.16 -2.73 8.94
CA ILE A 336 -50.35 -3.80 9.94
C ILE A 336 -49.81 -3.36 11.30
N ILE A 337 -48.58 -2.82 11.34
CA ILE A 337 -47.94 -2.30 12.56
C ILE A 337 -48.78 -1.17 13.20
N LYS A 338 -49.26 -0.22 12.38
CA LYS A 338 -50.10 0.90 12.85
C LYS A 338 -51.44 0.44 13.40
N ALA A 339 -52.03 -0.60 12.81
CA ALA A 339 -53.25 -1.19 13.32
C ALA A 339 -53.00 -1.94 14.64
N LYS A 340 -51.88 -2.69 14.71
CA LYS A 340 -51.50 -3.50 15.86
C LYS A 340 -51.08 -2.69 17.09
N TYR A 341 -50.40 -1.56 16.88
CA TYR A 341 -49.85 -0.70 17.93
C TYR A 341 -50.41 0.73 17.86
N SER A 342 -51.71 0.85 17.61
CA SER A 342 -52.40 2.13 17.39
C SER A 342 -52.28 3.12 18.55
N GLU A 343 -52.04 2.61 19.76
CA GLU A 343 -51.93 3.32 21.03
C GLU A 343 -50.55 3.94 21.28
N ARG A 344 -49.51 3.51 20.56
CA ARG A 344 -48.15 4.04 20.74
C ARG A 344 -47.93 5.33 19.94
N GLU A 345 -47.42 6.34 20.63
CA GLU A 345 -47.13 7.64 20.05
C GLU A 345 -46.07 7.53 18.92
N GLY A 346 -46.28 8.27 17.83
CA GLY A 346 -45.33 8.32 16.71
C GLY A 346 -45.42 7.17 15.71
N ILE A 347 -46.02 6.01 16.04
CA ILE A 347 -46.14 4.86 15.11
C ILE A 347 -46.92 5.23 13.85
N GLN A 348 -48.03 5.96 14.01
CA GLN A 348 -48.88 6.36 12.89
C GLN A 348 -48.13 7.16 11.82
N SER A 349 -47.20 8.02 12.26
CA SER A 349 -46.40 8.87 11.37
C SER A 349 -45.07 8.26 10.94
N LYS A 350 -44.44 7.40 11.76
CA LYS A 350 -43.03 7.01 11.57
C LYS A 350 -42.80 5.54 11.21
N ALA A 351 -43.79 4.66 11.33
CA ALA A 351 -43.57 3.22 11.09
C ALA A 351 -43.01 2.89 9.70
N ALA A 352 -43.54 3.53 8.65
CA ALA A 352 -43.07 3.32 7.28
C ALA A 352 -41.62 3.79 7.09
N ASP A 353 -41.29 4.98 7.58
CA ASP A 353 -39.93 5.52 7.53
C ASP A 353 -38.95 4.65 8.31
N TYR A 354 -39.37 4.15 9.47
CA TYR A 354 -38.57 3.26 10.28
C TYR A 354 -38.30 1.91 9.60
N LEU A 355 -39.31 1.27 9.00
CA LEU A 355 -39.11 0.05 8.20
C LEU A 355 -38.16 0.32 7.02
N LYS A 356 -38.34 1.47 6.36
CA LYS A 356 -37.55 1.92 5.21
C LYS A 356 -36.08 2.20 5.57
N THR A 357 -35.79 2.72 6.76
CA THR A 357 -34.40 2.88 7.25
C THR A 357 -33.76 1.57 7.70
N ASN A 358 -34.56 0.53 7.95
CA ASN A 358 -34.12 -0.79 8.43
C ASN A 358 -34.28 -1.91 7.38
N THR A 359 -34.56 -1.56 6.13
CA THR A 359 -34.68 -2.52 5.02
C THR A 359 -33.69 -2.19 3.93
N ALA A 360 -32.73 -3.09 3.70
CA ALA A 360 -31.80 -3.01 2.58
C ALA A 360 -32.31 -3.81 1.39
N VAL A 361 -32.11 -3.30 0.18
CA VAL A 361 -32.43 -4.00 -1.05
C VAL A 361 -31.19 -4.10 -1.92
N VAL A 362 -30.88 -5.32 -2.35
CA VAL A 362 -29.67 -5.61 -3.13
C VAL A 362 -30.03 -6.37 -4.40
N SER A 363 -29.27 -6.10 -5.47
CA SER A 363 -29.26 -6.93 -6.67
C SER A 363 -27.83 -7.34 -6.94
N ARG A 364 -27.62 -8.62 -7.29
CA ARG A 364 -26.31 -9.12 -7.72
C ARG A 364 -26.27 -9.29 -9.23
N ALA A 365 -25.12 -9.10 -9.81
CA ALA A 365 -24.84 -9.44 -11.20
C ALA A 365 -23.49 -10.17 -11.26
N GLN A 366 -23.47 -11.30 -11.95
CA GLN A 366 -22.22 -11.98 -12.28
C GLN A 366 -21.65 -11.32 -13.54
N ILE A 367 -20.51 -10.68 -13.43
CA ILE A 367 -19.79 -10.05 -14.54
C ILE A 367 -18.48 -10.81 -14.69
N SER A 368 -18.43 -11.70 -15.69
CA SER A 368 -17.32 -12.65 -15.85
C SER A 368 -17.13 -13.54 -14.61
N ASP A 369 -15.97 -13.49 -13.94
CA ASP A 369 -15.66 -14.19 -12.69
C ASP A 369 -16.01 -13.36 -11.43
N ARG A 370 -16.65 -12.19 -11.59
CA ARG A 370 -16.95 -11.25 -10.49
C ARG A 370 -18.42 -11.25 -10.13
N ILE A 371 -18.72 -11.16 -8.83
CA ILE A 371 -20.04 -10.78 -8.34
C ILE A 371 -20.00 -9.27 -8.07
N ALA A 372 -20.76 -8.52 -8.85
CA ALA A 372 -21.08 -7.12 -8.58
C ALA A 372 -22.37 -7.08 -7.75
N VAL A 373 -22.33 -6.40 -6.60
CA VAL A 373 -23.52 -6.18 -5.77
C VAL A 373 -23.89 -4.70 -5.89
N LEU A 374 -25.08 -4.41 -6.40
CA LEU A 374 -25.61 -3.06 -6.39
C LEU A 374 -26.54 -2.89 -5.18
N GLY A 375 -26.14 -2.01 -4.27
CA GLY A 375 -27.01 -1.56 -3.19
C GLY A 375 -28.00 -0.53 -3.73
N LEU A 376 -29.28 -0.91 -3.86
CA LEU A 376 -30.33 -0.07 -4.43
C LEU A 376 -30.97 0.89 -3.41
N HIS A 377 -30.40 0.93 -2.21
CA HIS A 377 -31.00 1.53 -1.02
C HIS A 377 -31.21 3.05 -1.13
N SER A 378 -30.32 3.78 -1.80
CA SER A 378 -30.35 5.25 -1.90
C SER A 378 -31.34 5.75 -2.97
N ASP A 379 -31.39 5.09 -4.12
CA ASP A 379 -32.22 5.51 -5.24
C ASP A 379 -33.70 5.13 -5.06
N MET A 380 -33.98 4.11 -4.24
CA MET A 380 -35.36 3.72 -3.93
C MET A 380 -36.10 4.67 -2.98
N PHE A 381 -35.38 5.54 -2.26
CA PHE A 381 -35.96 6.24 -1.12
C PHE A 381 -35.95 7.77 -1.20
N GLY A 382 -35.36 8.34 -2.25
CA GLY A 382 -35.44 9.77 -2.57
C GLY A 382 -34.27 10.57 -1.99
N LYS A 383 -33.69 11.45 -2.81
CA LYS A 383 -32.48 12.23 -2.48
C LYS A 383 -32.75 13.39 -1.51
N GLU A 384 -33.97 13.94 -1.54
CA GLU A 384 -34.36 15.15 -0.78
C GLU A 384 -34.52 14.89 0.73
N ASP A 385 -34.98 13.71 1.15
CA ASP A 385 -35.09 13.36 2.57
C ASP A 385 -33.71 13.21 3.24
N PHE A 386 -32.68 12.87 2.45
CA PHE A 386 -31.34 12.59 2.96
C PHE A 386 -30.54 13.86 3.28
N GLU A 387 -30.50 14.82 2.35
CA GLU A 387 -29.74 16.07 2.53
C GLU A 387 -30.38 17.00 3.57
N VAL A 388 -31.71 16.95 3.71
CA VAL A 388 -32.46 17.74 4.70
C VAL A 388 -32.26 17.22 6.12
N GLN A 389 -32.11 15.90 6.31
CA GLN A 389 -31.79 15.34 7.62
C GLN A 389 -30.31 15.51 7.99
N ALA A 390 -29.38 15.38 7.03
CA ALA A 390 -27.95 15.59 7.27
C ALA A 390 -27.62 17.05 7.67
N LYS A 391 -28.33 18.05 7.13
CA LYS A 391 -28.12 19.48 7.47
C LYS A 391 -28.77 19.90 8.80
N LYS A 392 -29.73 19.13 9.33
CA LYS A 392 -30.42 19.45 10.59
C LYS A 392 -29.70 18.92 11.84
N PHE A 393 -28.68 18.08 11.65
CA PHE A 393 -27.91 17.46 12.72
C PHE A 393 -26.41 17.61 12.45
N ASP A 394 -25.83 18.81 12.66
CA ASP A 394 -24.71 18.93 13.61
C ASP A 394 -24.30 20.38 13.94
N PRO A 395 -23.86 20.64 15.19
CA PRO A 395 -22.53 21.24 15.31
C PRO A 395 -21.57 20.57 16.34
N HIS A 396 -21.86 19.38 16.89
CA HIS A 396 -20.97 18.68 17.83
C HIS A 396 -20.70 17.18 17.53
N PRO A 397 -19.43 16.74 17.39
CA PRO A 397 -19.08 15.50 16.68
C PRO A 397 -19.34 14.17 17.42
N HIS A 398 -19.76 14.19 18.68
CA HIS A 398 -19.82 12.98 19.52
C HIS A 398 -21.17 12.26 19.53
N ARG A 399 -22.13 12.67 18.69
CA ARG A 399 -23.49 12.08 18.65
C ARG A 399 -23.97 11.63 17.27
N VAL A 400 -23.05 11.32 16.34
CA VAL A 400 -23.39 10.67 15.06
C VAL A 400 -23.56 9.15 15.25
N ARG A 401 -24.47 8.76 16.16
CA ARG A 401 -24.79 7.34 16.42
C ARG A 401 -26.01 6.85 15.60
N ASP A 402 -26.81 7.76 15.03
CA ASP A 402 -28.17 7.43 14.54
C ASP A 402 -28.44 7.65 13.03
N GLN A 403 -27.42 7.77 12.18
CA GLN A 403 -27.58 7.64 10.71
C GLN A 403 -26.76 6.47 10.19
N PHE A 404 -27.09 5.28 10.70
CA PHE A 404 -26.18 4.16 10.75
C PHE A 404 -26.01 3.46 9.39
N LEU A 405 -27.07 3.08 8.67
CA LEU A 405 -26.92 2.24 7.46
C LEU A 405 -26.37 2.97 6.23
N SER A 406 -26.78 4.20 5.93
CA SER A 406 -26.37 4.90 4.70
C SER A 406 -25.00 5.56 4.81
N LYS A 407 -24.68 6.11 6.00
CA LYS A 407 -23.34 6.59 6.33
C LYS A 407 -22.40 5.42 6.45
N LYS A 408 -22.77 4.32 7.12
CA LYS A 408 -21.99 3.08 7.07
C LYS A 408 -21.88 2.55 5.66
N ILE A 409 -22.90 2.53 4.80
CA ILE A 409 -22.78 2.02 3.41
C ILE A 409 -21.85 2.89 2.56
N LYS A 410 -21.81 4.22 2.76
CA LYS A 410 -20.86 5.12 2.08
C LYS A 410 -19.46 5.06 2.71
N GLU A 411 -19.36 5.07 4.02
CA GLU A 411 -18.14 4.73 4.76
C GLU A 411 -17.71 3.29 4.45
N TRP A 412 -18.61 2.38 4.04
CA TRP A 412 -18.39 0.96 3.71
C TRP A 412 -18.09 0.75 2.24
N ALA A 413 -18.54 1.64 1.36
CA ALA A 413 -18.02 1.79 0.01
C ALA A 413 -16.62 2.42 0.09
N GLY A 414 -16.38 3.35 1.01
CA GLY A 414 -15.03 3.86 1.31
C GLY A 414 -14.13 2.81 1.98
N LEU A 415 -14.66 2.04 2.93
CA LEU A 415 -14.04 0.88 3.54
C LEU A 415 -14.09 -0.30 2.58
N SER A 416 -14.79 -0.27 1.43
CA SER A 416 -14.66 -1.30 0.41
C SER A 416 -13.29 -1.22 -0.24
N ALA A 417 -12.54 -0.14 -0.04
CA ALA A 417 -11.09 -0.10 -0.21
C ALA A 417 -10.31 -0.96 0.78
N VAL A 418 -10.83 -1.08 2.00
CA VAL A 418 -10.41 -2.04 3.02
C VAL A 418 -10.95 -3.45 2.69
N CYS A 419 -12.17 -3.59 2.17
CA CYS A 419 -12.85 -4.87 1.92
C CYS A 419 -12.53 -5.54 0.59
N MET A 420 -12.22 -4.79 -0.48
CA MET A 420 -11.55 -5.33 -1.67
C MET A 420 -10.27 -6.04 -1.19
N GLY A 421 -9.68 -5.57 -0.10
CA GLY A 421 -8.30 -5.85 0.24
C GLY A 421 -7.41 -5.34 -0.89
N GLY A 422 -6.12 -5.16 -0.63
CA GLY A 422 -5.25 -4.93 -1.78
C GLY A 422 -5.18 -6.15 -2.71
N VAL A 423 -5.71 -7.32 -2.31
CA VAL A 423 -5.85 -8.51 -3.15
C VAL A 423 -6.85 -8.29 -4.30
N ASN A 424 -8.09 -7.88 -4.04
CA ASN A 424 -9.03 -7.62 -5.14
C ASN A 424 -8.61 -6.38 -5.92
N PHE A 425 -8.09 -5.33 -5.26
CA PHE A 425 -7.51 -4.18 -5.95
C PHE A 425 -6.41 -4.61 -6.93
N ARG A 426 -5.53 -5.52 -6.49
CA ARG A 426 -4.48 -6.06 -7.33
C ARG A 426 -5.06 -6.76 -8.56
N ARG A 427 -5.95 -7.74 -8.36
CA ARG A 427 -6.61 -8.46 -9.45
C ARG A 427 -7.25 -7.51 -10.47
N VAL A 428 -7.93 -6.51 -9.95
CA VAL A 428 -8.68 -5.54 -10.71
C VAL A 428 -7.79 -4.57 -11.51
N ALA A 429 -6.70 -4.08 -10.91
CA ALA A 429 -5.69 -3.31 -11.64
C ALA A 429 -5.07 -4.15 -12.76
N ALA A 430 -4.88 -5.46 -12.55
CA ALA A 430 -4.24 -6.35 -13.53
C ALA A 430 -4.91 -6.33 -14.88
N GLU A 431 -6.24 -6.45 -14.83
CA GLU A 431 -7.07 -6.57 -15.99
C GLU A 431 -7.06 -5.27 -16.81
N LEU A 432 -7.09 -4.11 -16.15
CA LEU A 432 -6.96 -2.80 -16.78
C LEU A 432 -5.67 -2.64 -17.58
N TYR A 433 -4.57 -3.19 -17.07
CA TYR A 433 -3.27 -3.08 -17.73
C TYR A 433 -3.03 -4.16 -18.78
N THR A 434 -3.94 -5.14 -18.89
CA THR A 434 -3.97 -6.11 -19.98
C THR A 434 -4.96 -5.75 -21.09
N ASP A 435 -5.91 -4.84 -20.83
CA ASP A 435 -6.84 -4.32 -21.84
C ASP A 435 -6.12 -3.44 -22.88
N PRO A 436 -6.13 -3.85 -24.18
CA PRO A 436 -5.51 -3.07 -25.25
C PRO A 436 -6.07 -1.65 -25.38
N ALA A 437 -7.35 -1.42 -25.08
CA ALA A 437 -7.96 -0.10 -25.21
C ALA A 437 -7.45 0.87 -24.14
N THR A 438 -7.29 0.40 -22.91
CA THR A 438 -6.70 1.14 -21.79
C THR A 438 -5.22 1.45 -22.05
N LEU A 439 -4.45 0.49 -22.56
CA LEU A 439 -3.06 0.73 -22.97
C LEU A 439 -2.94 1.78 -24.07
N SER A 440 -3.84 1.76 -25.05
CA SER A 440 -3.89 2.79 -26.09
C SER A 440 -4.22 4.18 -25.53
N ARG A 441 -5.07 4.29 -24.50
CA ARG A 441 -5.41 5.56 -23.83
C ARG A 441 -4.26 6.10 -22.98
N LEU A 442 -3.43 5.23 -22.39
CA LEU A 442 -2.26 5.61 -21.60
C LEU A 442 -1.09 6.17 -22.45
N GLY A 443 -1.27 6.34 -23.77
CA GLY A 443 -0.25 6.89 -24.66
C GLY A 443 0.85 5.90 -25.04
N SER A 444 0.78 4.64 -24.55
CA SER A 444 1.67 3.54 -24.95
C SER A 444 1.16 2.77 -26.17
N GLY A 445 0.19 3.33 -26.92
CA GLY A 445 -0.47 2.71 -28.08
C GLY A 445 0.43 2.36 -29.29
N GLN A 446 1.73 2.61 -29.23
CA GLN A 446 2.68 1.80 -29.98
C GLN A 446 3.14 0.68 -29.07
N ALA A 447 2.66 -0.55 -29.31
CA ALA A 447 3.19 -1.76 -28.69
C ALA A 447 4.72 -1.64 -28.60
N VAL A 448 5.22 -1.30 -27.42
CA VAL A 448 6.65 -1.11 -27.24
C VAL A 448 7.20 -2.51 -27.15
N ASN A 449 7.48 -3.09 -28.31
CA ASN A 449 8.20 -4.34 -28.43
C ASN A 449 9.62 -4.09 -27.93
N TYR A 450 9.81 -4.22 -26.62
CA TYR A 450 11.12 -4.36 -25.99
C TYR A 450 11.68 -5.76 -26.24
N THR A 451 11.55 -6.27 -27.47
CA THR A 451 12.30 -7.44 -27.90
C THR A 451 13.73 -7.00 -28.15
N VAL A 452 14.62 -7.22 -27.19
CA VAL A 452 16.05 -7.29 -27.51
C VAL A 452 16.23 -8.55 -28.36
N PRO A 453 16.64 -8.46 -29.65
CA PRO A 453 16.89 -9.63 -30.47
C PRO A 453 18.15 -10.33 -29.96
N GLY A 454 17.99 -11.17 -28.93
CA GLY A 454 19.01 -12.03 -28.36
C GLY A 454 18.55 -13.48 -28.46
N LYS A 455 19.51 -14.43 -28.41
CA LYS A 455 19.17 -15.84 -28.24
C LYS A 455 18.44 -16.01 -26.91
N THR A 456 17.11 -16.13 -26.96
CA THR A 456 16.24 -16.31 -25.79
C THR A 456 16.51 -17.59 -25.02
N ASP A 457 17.34 -18.50 -25.54
CA ASP A 457 17.62 -19.81 -24.95
C ASP A 457 18.81 -19.78 -23.98
N ILE A 458 19.50 -18.64 -23.83
CA ILE A 458 20.62 -18.53 -22.90
C ILE A 458 20.08 -18.43 -21.48
N ARG A 459 20.48 -19.34 -20.60
CA ARG A 459 20.23 -19.27 -19.15
C ARG A 459 21.41 -18.57 -18.48
N MET A 460 21.15 -17.48 -17.77
CA MET A 460 22.18 -16.78 -16.98
C MET A 460 22.72 -17.68 -15.86
N TYR A 461 21.85 -18.49 -15.26
CA TYR A 461 22.18 -19.42 -14.17
C TYR A 461 21.55 -20.79 -14.39
N SER A 462 22.31 -21.82 -14.01
CA SER A 462 21.90 -23.22 -14.15
C SER A 462 20.95 -23.65 -13.04
N THR A 463 21.15 -23.10 -11.84
CA THR A 463 20.32 -23.34 -10.66
C THR A 463 20.00 -22.03 -9.94
N ALA A 464 18.96 -22.01 -9.10
CA ALA A 464 18.68 -20.87 -8.23
C ALA A 464 19.88 -20.56 -7.33
N GLY A 465 20.59 -21.60 -6.87
CA GLY A 465 21.78 -21.53 -6.02
C GLY A 465 22.94 -20.72 -6.60
N ASP A 466 23.02 -20.58 -7.92
CA ASP A 466 24.11 -19.82 -8.57
C ASP A 466 24.06 -18.32 -8.24
N LEU A 467 22.89 -17.76 -7.91
CA LEU A 467 22.74 -16.38 -7.43
C LEU A 467 23.65 -16.10 -6.22
N MET A 468 23.71 -17.06 -5.28
CA MET A 468 24.51 -16.95 -4.06
C MET A 468 26.02 -17.05 -4.31
N LYS A 469 26.44 -17.55 -5.48
CA LYS A 469 27.87 -17.69 -5.83
C LYS A 469 28.47 -16.39 -6.35
N THR A 470 27.63 -15.41 -6.72
CA THR A 470 28.05 -14.15 -7.32
C THR A 470 28.92 -13.31 -6.40
N GLY A 471 29.84 -12.53 -6.98
CA GLY A 471 30.70 -11.62 -6.22
C GLY A 471 29.91 -10.51 -5.51
N VAL A 472 28.81 -10.04 -6.11
CA VAL A 472 27.93 -9.02 -5.50
C VAL A 472 27.25 -9.58 -4.25
N PHE A 473 26.63 -10.77 -4.34
CA PHE A 473 25.98 -11.38 -3.18
C PHE A 473 26.99 -11.65 -2.06
N LYS A 474 28.18 -12.16 -2.37
CA LYS A 474 29.25 -12.37 -1.36
C LYS A 474 29.66 -11.06 -0.67
N LYS A 475 29.78 -9.95 -1.40
CA LYS A 475 30.06 -8.63 -0.80
C LYS A 475 28.90 -8.16 0.09
N PHE A 476 27.66 -8.38 -0.34
CA PHE A 476 26.49 -8.03 0.45
C PHE A 476 26.37 -8.89 1.73
N VAL A 477 26.71 -10.18 1.66
CA VAL A 477 26.83 -11.07 2.83
C VAL A 477 27.88 -10.57 3.82
N ALA A 478 28.99 -9.98 3.34
CA ALA A 478 30.00 -9.39 4.22
C ALA A 478 29.41 -8.25 5.06
N ILE A 479 28.58 -7.38 4.48
CA ILE A 479 27.85 -6.32 5.21
C ILE A 479 26.95 -6.92 6.31
N ALA A 480 26.26 -8.02 6.01
CA ALA A 480 25.43 -8.72 6.99
C ALA A 480 26.24 -9.40 8.11
N GLY A 481 27.48 -9.83 7.83
CA GLY A 481 28.34 -10.60 8.72
C GLY A 481 29.19 -9.79 9.69
N GLU A 482 29.26 -8.47 9.57
CA GLU A 482 30.12 -7.59 10.39
C GLU A 482 29.75 -7.48 11.88
N ALA A 483 28.85 -8.33 12.39
CA ALA A 483 28.52 -8.41 13.82
C ALA A 483 29.32 -9.49 14.60
N ASP A 484 29.91 -10.49 13.94
CA ASP A 484 30.69 -11.54 14.61
C ASP A 484 32.20 -11.28 14.48
N GLY A 485 32.70 -10.35 15.31
CA GLY A 485 34.02 -10.51 15.89
C GLY A 485 35.24 -10.50 14.97
N VAL A 486 35.28 -9.65 13.94
CA VAL A 486 36.58 -9.16 13.48
C VAL A 486 36.69 -7.76 14.07
N GLN A 487 37.60 -7.53 15.02
CA GLN A 487 38.14 -6.19 15.35
C GLN A 487 39.39 -6.01 14.50
N GLY A 488 39.56 -4.86 13.86
CA GLY A 488 40.63 -4.64 12.89
C GLY A 488 40.96 -3.16 12.85
N SER A 489 42.21 -2.86 13.17
CA SER A 489 42.84 -1.55 13.26
C SER A 489 43.03 -0.83 11.90
N ASP A 490 42.45 -1.34 10.80
CA ASP A 490 43.02 -1.17 9.45
C ASP A 490 42.03 -0.64 8.39
N GLY A 491 41.01 0.14 8.77
CA GLY A 491 40.12 0.83 7.81
C GLY A 491 38.85 0.06 7.41
N ARG A 492 38.05 -0.33 8.41
CA ARG A 492 36.70 -0.90 8.17
C ARG A 492 35.70 0.14 7.69
N LEU A 493 34.75 -0.34 6.88
CA LEU A 493 33.55 0.39 6.51
C LEU A 493 32.71 0.59 7.78
N GLU A 494 32.49 1.83 8.20
CA GLU A 494 31.51 2.15 9.24
C GLU A 494 30.11 1.93 8.63
N VAL A 495 29.53 0.76 8.84
CA VAL A 495 28.17 0.43 8.42
C VAL A 495 27.22 0.68 9.59
N GLY A 496 26.15 1.46 9.36
CA GLY A 496 25.14 1.70 10.38
C GLY A 496 24.38 0.42 10.76
N GLU A 497 23.98 0.30 12.03
CA GLU A 497 23.27 -0.89 12.55
C GLU A 497 21.99 -1.20 11.78
N ALA A 498 21.28 -0.17 11.31
CA ALA A 498 20.06 -0.32 10.51
C ALA A 498 20.35 -1.01 9.16
N GLN A 499 21.43 -0.63 8.48
CA GLN A 499 21.88 -1.27 7.24
C GLN A 499 22.30 -2.72 7.50
N VAL A 500 23.02 -2.99 8.60
CA VAL A 500 23.41 -4.37 8.98
C VAL A 500 22.17 -5.24 9.20
N LEU A 501 21.17 -4.73 9.94
CA LEU A 501 19.93 -5.47 10.20
C LEU A 501 19.17 -5.80 8.90
N LEU A 502 18.95 -4.81 8.05
CA LEU A 502 18.29 -5.01 6.75
C LEU A 502 19.10 -5.96 5.84
N ALA A 503 20.44 -5.87 5.85
CA ALA A 503 21.31 -6.77 5.11
C ALA A 503 21.19 -8.21 5.60
N LYS A 504 21.26 -8.43 6.93
CA LYS A 504 21.09 -9.74 7.56
C LYS A 504 19.77 -10.38 7.19
N ALA A 505 18.68 -9.63 7.32
CA ALA A 505 17.36 -10.11 6.97
C ALA A 505 17.27 -10.49 5.49
N THR A 506 17.71 -9.59 4.60
CA THR A 506 17.69 -9.83 3.15
C THR A 506 18.54 -11.02 2.73
N VAL A 507 19.75 -11.18 3.29
CA VAL A 507 20.62 -12.33 3.02
C VAL A 507 19.95 -13.63 3.43
N ARG A 508 19.36 -13.67 4.62
CA ARG A 508 18.72 -14.88 5.15
C ARG A 508 17.49 -15.25 4.34
N MET A 509 16.66 -14.26 4.02
CA MET A 509 15.53 -14.38 3.12
C MET A 509 15.95 -14.94 1.74
N ILE A 510 16.96 -14.35 1.08
CA ILE A 510 17.46 -14.88 -0.21
C ILE A 510 17.93 -16.33 -0.09
N LYS A 511 18.70 -16.66 0.95
CA LYS A 511 19.22 -18.01 1.18
C LYS A 511 18.10 -19.03 1.33
N THR A 512 17.10 -18.74 2.17
CA THR A 512 15.94 -19.61 2.40
C THR A 512 15.14 -19.80 1.12
N LEU A 513 14.84 -18.71 0.39
CA LEU A 513 14.06 -18.79 -0.84
C LEU A 513 14.77 -19.65 -1.89
N VAL A 514 16.06 -19.38 -2.12
CA VAL A 514 16.86 -20.11 -3.10
C VAL A 514 17.01 -21.58 -2.72
N ALA A 515 17.15 -21.91 -1.44
CA ALA A 515 17.23 -23.29 -0.97
C ALA A 515 15.93 -24.07 -1.17
N LYS A 516 14.78 -23.40 -1.16
CA LYS A 516 13.45 -24.01 -1.38
C LYS A 516 13.11 -24.21 -2.85
N ILE A 517 13.72 -23.46 -3.75
CA ILE A 517 13.53 -23.65 -5.19
C ILE A 517 14.40 -24.81 -5.67
N LEU A 518 13.79 -25.99 -5.80
CA LEU A 518 14.47 -27.20 -6.30
C LEU A 518 15.02 -27.01 -7.72
N ASP A 519 16.22 -27.54 -7.99
CA ASP A 519 16.90 -27.44 -9.30
C ASP A 519 16.07 -28.00 -10.46
N GLU A 520 15.31 -29.06 -10.21
CA GLU A 520 14.38 -29.66 -11.17
C GLU A 520 13.23 -28.70 -11.50
N THR A 521 12.62 -28.08 -10.49
CA THR A 521 11.55 -27.09 -10.67
C THR A 521 12.08 -25.84 -11.39
N TRP A 522 13.26 -25.34 -11.01
CA TRP A 522 13.95 -24.24 -11.67
C TRP A 522 14.14 -24.52 -13.17
N THR A 523 14.72 -25.68 -13.49
CA THR A 523 15.00 -26.12 -14.85
C THR A 523 13.73 -26.29 -15.67
N ARG A 524 12.71 -26.94 -15.10
CA ARG A 524 11.42 -27.20 -15.75
C ARG A 524 10.68 -25.90 -16.07
N LYS A 525 10.51 -25.01 -15.09
CA LYS A 525 9.79 -23.73 -15.26
C LYS A 525 10.49 -22.83 -16.29
N GLN A 526 11.83 -22.78 -16.30
CA GLN A 526 12.59 -22.02 -17.31
C GLN A 526 12.64 -22.66 -18.71
N ASN A 527 12.00 -23.81 -18.95
CA ASN A 527 11.76 -24.28 -20.31
C ASN A 527 10.71 -23.39 -21.01
N ASP A 528 9.76 -22.82 -20.25
CA ASP A 528 8.86 -21.78 -20.76
C ASP A 528 9.65 -20.47 -21.02
N PRO A 529 9.61 -19.90 -22.24
CA PRO A 529 10.36 -18.69 -22.58
C PRO A 529 9.96 -17.44 -21.78
N ALA A 530 8.68 -17.26 -21.47
CA ALA A 530 8.18 -16.11 -20.72
C ALA A 530 8.66 -16.18 -19.26
N ILE A 531 8.50 -17.35 -18.63
CA ILE A 531 9.01 -17.60 -17.27
C ILE A 531 10.52 -17.42 -17.22
N ARG A 532 11.25 -17.95 -18.20
CA ARG A 532 12.71 -17.81 -18.28
C ARG A 532 13.15 -16.34 -18.34
N GLU A 533 12.51 -15.53 -19.17
CA GLU A 533 12.83 -14.11 -19.30
C GLU A 533 12.55 -13.32 -18.02
N LEU A 534 11.40 -13.58 -17.38
CA LEU A 534 11.05 -12.95 -16.11
C LEU A 534 12.02 -13.35 -15.00
N THR A 535 12.36 -14.64 -14.88
CA THR A 535 13.35 -15.08 -13.90
C THR A 535 14.71 -14.44 -14.13
N GLN A 536 15.20 -14.38 -15.37
CA GLN A 536 16.50 -13.77 -15.67
C GLN A 536 16.52 -12.27 -15.41
N THR A 537 15.42 -11.59 -15.74
CA THR A 537 15.25 -10.16 -15.45
C THR A 537 15.30 -9.92 -13.95
N ALA A 538 14.50 -10.66 -13.17
CA ALA A 538 14.47 -10.54 -11.72
C ALA A 538 15.83 -10.85 -11.09
N VAL A 539 16.52 -11.92 -11.54
CA VAL A 539 17.90 -12.24 -11.13
C VAL A 539 18.84 -11.06 -11.36
N PHE A 540 18.84 -10.50 -12.58
CA PHE A 540 19.72 -9.38 -12.94
C PHE A 540 19.42 -8.15 -12.08
N ARG A 541 18.14 -7.84 -11.87
CA ARG A 541 17.69 -6.72 -11.03
C ARG A 541 18.06 -6.92 -9.56
N ILE A 542 17.86 -8.11 -8.99
CA ILE A 542 18.33 -8.46 -7.64
C ILE A 542 19.83 -8.15 -7.52
N LEU A 543 20.66 -8.61 -8.46
CA LEU A 543 22.09 -8.34 -8.42
C LEU A 543 22.42 -6.85 -8.58
N GLN A 544 21.71 -6.12 -9.44
CA GLN A 544 21.87 -4.68 -9.61
C GLN A 544 21.52 -3.93 -8.31
N HIS A 545 20.41 -4.27 -7.67
CA HIS A 545 19.96 -3.64 -6.43
C HIS A 545 20.87 -3.98 -5.27
N LEU A 546 21.31 -5.23 -5.12
CA LEU A 546 22.32 -5.61 -4.13
C LEU A 546 23.64 -4.86 -4.36
N ALA A 547 24.08 -4.71 -5.62
CA ALA A 547 25.28 -3.92 -5.92
C ALA A 547 25.10 -2.43 -5.56
N THR A 548 23.91 -1.90 -5.78
CA THR A 548 23.54 -0.53 -5.39
C THR A 548 23.55 -0.38 -3.87
N ALA A 549 23.01 -1.34 -3.13
CA ALA A 549 23.05 -1.36 -1.67
C ALA A 549 24.50 -1.39 -1.15
N VAL A 550 25.35 -2.29 -1.70
CA VAL A 550 26.78 -2.35 -1.35
C VAL A 550 27.49 -1.02 -1.64
N HIS A 551 27.20 -0.39 -2.78
CA HIS A 551 27.80 0.89 -3.14
C HIS A 551 27.39 2.05 -2.22
N ASN A 552 26.16 2.01 -1.71
CA ASN A 552 25.56 3.06 -0.88
C ASN A 552 25.44 2.65 0.59
N VAL A 553 26.32 1.78 1.10
CA VAL A 553 26.24 1.27 2.47
C VAL A 553 26.26 2.36 3.55
N HIS A 554 26.84 3.53 3.25
CA HIS A 554 26.90 4.70 4.14
C HIS A 554 25.73 5.70 3.94
N ASP A 555 24.88 5.52 2.93
CA ASP A 555 23.69 6.34 2.67
C ASP A 555 22.46 5.46 2.93
N PHE A 556 21.95 5.49 4.17
CA PHE A 556 20.86 4.62 4.61
C PHE A 556 19.64 4.70 3.69
N ARG A 557 19.28 5.89 3.20
CA ARG A 557 18.15 6.08 2.27
C ARG A 557 18.35 5.29 0.98
N LYS A 558 19.50 5.45 0.32
CA LYS A 558 19.76 4.72 -0.93
C LYS A 558 19.94 3.22 -0.67
N PHE A 559 20.48 2.87 0.48
CA PHE A 559 20.61 1.49 0.92
C PHE A 559 19.23 0.83 1.09
N SER A 560 18.36 1.39 1.92
CA SER A 560 17.02 0.85 2.19
C SER A 560 16.17 0.79 0.92
N GLN A 561 16.17 1.83 0.08
CA GLN A 561 15.50 1.79 -1.23
C GLN A 561 15.98 0.63 -2.12
N ALA A 562 17.28 0.32 -2.10
CA ALA A 562 17.82 -0.82 -2.84
C ALA A 562 17.42 -2.17 -2.21
N ILE A 563 17.27 -2.24 -0.89
CA ILE A 563 16.69 -3.41 -0.20
C ILE A 563 15.24 -3.61 -0.61
N ASP A 564 14.43 -2.56 -0.58
CA ASP A 564 13.01 -2.61 -0.93
C ASP A 564 12.81 -3.13 -2.36
N ARG A 565 13.62 -2.62 -3.30
CA ARG A 565 13.64 -3.10 -4.69
C ARG A 565 14.09 -4.54 -4.80
N THR A 566 15.09 -4.95 -4.04
CA THR A 566 15.53 -6.36 -4.00
C THR A 566 14.39 -7.26 -3.56
N HIS A 567 13.67 -6.92 -2.49
CA HIS A 567 12.52 -7.69 -2.00
C HIS A 567 11.36 -7.67 -2.99
N ALA A 568 11.17 -6.57 -3.72
CA ALA A 568 10.18 -6.50 -4.78
C ALA A 568 10.47 -7.50 -5.90
N GLU A 569 11.74 -7.68 -6.29
CA GLU A 569 12.14 -8.67 -7.29
C GLU A 569 12.09 -10.11 -6.75
N LEU A 570 12.32 -10.32 -5.44
CA LEU A 570 12.14 -11.63 -4.82
C LEU A 570 10.68 -12.10 -4.84
N THR A 571 9.72 -11.17 -4.87
CA THR A 571 8.31 -11.50 -5.13
C THR A 571 8.14 -12.27 -6.43
N THR A 572 8.89 -11.94 -7.49
CA THR A 572 8.86 -12.68 -8.76
C THR A 572 9.11 -14.16 -8.54
N PHE A 573 10.06 -14.50 -7.67
CA PHE A 573 10.35 -15.91 -7.40
C PHE A 573 9.24 -16.60 -6.60
N LEU A 574 8.66 -15.91 -5.61
CA LEU A 574 7.51 -16.44 -4.86
C LEU A 574 6.31 -16.74 -5.76
N VAL A 575 6.06 -15.89 -6.75
CA VAL A 575 4.96 -16.08 -7.72
C VAL A 575 5.28 -17.19 -8.73
N LEU A 576 6.46 -17.16 -9.35
CA LEU A 576 6.77 -18.08 -10.45
C LEU A 576 7.06 -19.52 -9.98
N TYR A 577 7.61 -19.67 -8.77
CA TYR A 577 8.04 -20.95 -8.23
C TYR A 577 7.18 -21.47 -7.09
N SER A 578 6.49 -20.59 -6.35
CA SER A 578 5.67 -20.90 -5.17
C SER A 578 6.27 -22.03 -4.30
N PRO A 579 7.49 -21.83 -3.77
CA PRO A 579 8.30 -22.94 -3.28
C PRO A 579 7.96 -23.39 -1.85
N PHE A 580 6.92 -22.81 -1.23
CA PHE A 580 6.47 -23.15 0.11
C PHE A 580 5.08 -23.81 0.08
N ASP A 581 4.88 -24.84 0.89
CA ASP A 581 3.56 -25.47 1.02
C ASP A 581 2.63 -24.62 1.91
N GLU A 582 1.32 -24.67 1.66
CA GLU A 582 0.34 -23.90 2.45
C GLU A 582 0.38 -24.25 3.95
N SER A 583 0.63 -25.52 4.27
CA SER A 583 0.73 -26.00 5.66
C SER A 583 2.04 -25.62 6.36
N SER A 584 3.09 -25.23 5.62
CA SER A 584 4.41 -24.93 6.21
C SER A 584 4.35 -23.76 7.20
N PHE A 585 3.36 -22.88 7.08
CA PHE A 585 3.25 -21.69 7.91
C PHE A 585 2.92 -22.10 9.35
N GLU A 586 1.92 -22.96 9.49
CA GLU A 586 1.45 -23.46 10.78
C GLU A 586 2.57 -24.17 11.53
N ASP A 587 3.28 -25.10 10.88
CA ASP A 587 4.36 -25.86 11.50
C ASP A 587 5.51 -24.95 11.96
N ASN A 588 6.02 -24.11 11.05
CA ASN A 588 7.17 -23.26 11.35
C ASN A 588 6.82 -22.16 12.37
N TYR A 589 5.60 -21.61 12.30
CA TYR A 589 5.17 -20.57 13.23
C TYR A 589 4.88 -21.14 14.61
N THR A 590 4.28 -22.34 14.70
CA THR A 590 4.11 -23.06 15.97
C THR A 590 5.45 -23.34 16.64
N GLU A 591 6.44 -23.84 15.88
CA GLU A 591 7.80 -24.05 16.38
C GLU A 591 8.39 -22.74 16.92
N PHE A 592 8.23 -21.65 16.17
CA PHE A 592 8.76 -20.35 16.58
C PHE A 592 8.06 -19.79 17.83
N LEU A 593 6.76 -20.02 17.99
CA LEU A 593 6.00 -19.58 19.15
C LEU A 593 6.25 -20.45 20.40
N ARG A 594 6.89 -21.63 20.27
CA ARG A 594 7.11 -22.56 21.38
C ARG A 594 7.61 -21.91 22.68
N PRO A 595 8.52 -20.92 22.68
CA PRO A 595 8.96 -20.27 23.91
C PRO A 595 7.88 -19.51 24.69
N ASN A 596 6.73 -19.19 24.06
CA ASN A 596 5.58 -18.57 24.72
C ASN A 596 4.73 -19.59 25.49
N PHE A 597 4.94 -20.89 25.29
CA PHE A 597 4.15 -21.96 25.89
C PHE A 597 4.98 -22.75 26.91
N LEU A 598 4.37 -23.07 28.07
CA LEU A 598 4.95 -23.99 29.05
C LEU A 598 4.08 -25.25 29.20
N GLY A 599 4.71 -26.34 29.62
CA GLY A 599 4.01 -27.60 29.91
C GLY A 599 3.36 -28.21 28.67
N SER A 600 2.08 -28.58 28.79
CA SER A 600 1.28 -29.18 27.72
C SER A 600 0.47 -28.18 26.90
N MET A 601 0.45 -26.90 27.27
CA MET A 601 -0.24 -25.87 26.48
C MET A 601 0.42 -25.74 25.11
N GLN A 602 -0.38 -25.72 24.06
CA GLN A 602 0.03 -25.46 22.68
C GLN A 602 -1.09 -24.67 22.00
N PRO A 603 -0.81 -23.95 20.91
CA PRO A 603 -1.88 -23.43 20.07
C PRO A 603 -2.79 -24.57 19.60
N SER A 604 -4.10 -24.41 19.75
CA SER A 604 -5.07 -25.29 19.10
C SER A 604 -5.21 -24.98 17.61
N MET A 605 -4.81 -23.78 17.21
CA MET A 605 -4.78 -23.36 15.81
C MET A 605 -3.71 -22.31 15.58
N VAL A 606 -3.05 -22.40 14.43
CA VAL A 606 -2.22 -21.33 13.87
C VAL A 606 -2.66 -21.06 12.44
N GLY A 607 -2.68 -19.79 12.05
CA GLY A 607 -3.04 -19.42 10.69
C GLY A 607 -2.63 -18.02 10.30
N ILE A 608 -2.98 -17.69 9.06
CA ILE A 608 -2.80 -16.36 8.50
C ILE A 608 -4.09 -15.90 7.80
N ALA A 609 -4.64 -14.80 8.29
CA ALA A 609 -5.76 -14.13 7.64
C ALA A 609 -5.30 -13.00 6.71
N LYS A 610 -6.19 -12.46 5.87
CA LYS A 610 -5.91 -11.32 4.96
C LYS A 610 -5.39 -10.07 5.70
N SER A 611 -5.96 -9.81 6.88
CA SER A 611 -5.61 -8.67 7.73
C SER A 611 -6.01 -8.97 9.17
N ALA A 612 -5.55 -8.15 10.11
CA ALA A 612 -5.97 -8.25 11.51
C ALA A 612 -7.49 -8.11 11.62
N MET A 613 -8.08 -7.30 10.73
CA MET A 613 -9.52 -7.11 10.70
C MET A 613 -10.30 -8.33 10.25
N ASN A 614 -9.68 -9.16 9.40
CA ASN A 614 -10.28 -10.43 9.00
C ASN A 614 -10.22 -11.46 10.13
N VAL A 615 -9.17 -11.43 10.96
CA VAL A 615 -9.13 -12.27 12.17
C VAL A 615 -10.24 -11.84 13.11
N PHE A 616 -10.36 -10.54 13.37
CA PHE A 616 -11.34 -9.98 14.28
C PHE A 616 -12.79 -10.19 13.82
N ALA A 617 -13.05 -10.01 12.52
CA ALA A 617 -14.30 -10.39 11.87
C ALA A 617 -14.66 -11.87 12.13
N GLY A 618 -13.68 -12.75 11.95
CA GLY A 618 -13.86 -14.19 12.17
C GLY A 618 -14.10 -14.55 13.64
N ILE A 619 -13.45 -13.86 14.59
CA ILE A 619 -13.74 -13.97 16.03
C ILE A 619 -15.20 -13.59 16.29
N ASN A 620 -15.64 -12.45 15.78
CA ASN A 620 -17.01 -11.99 15.99
C ASN A 620 -18.05 -12.94 15.36
N ALA A 621 -17.76 -13.46 14.16
CA ALA A 621 -18.61 -14.44 13.50
C ALA A 621 -18.76 -15.71 14.36
N ALA A 622 -17.66 -16.23 14.91
CA ALA A 622 -17.69 -17.41 15.77
C ALA A 622 -18.47 -17.18 17.07
N ILE A 623 -18.30 -16.04 17.71
CA ILE A 623 -18.99 -15.71 18.97
C ILE A 623 -20.49 -15.58 18.77
N LEU A 624 -20.92 -14.95 17.68
CA LEU A 624 -22.34 -14.80 17.36
C LEU A 624 -23.07 -16.11 17.06
N GLN A 625 -22.36 -17.16 16.62
CA GLN A 625 -22.94 -18.50 16.48
C GLN A 625 -23.21 -19.14 17.85
N ASN A 626 -22.36 -18.85 18.85
CA ASN A 626 -22.49 -19.38 20.20
C ASN A 626 -23.46 -18.55 21.07
N SER A 627 -23.54 -17.24 20.84
CA SER A 627 -24.36 -16.29 21.59
C SER A 627 -24.95 -15.24 20.63
N PRO A 628 -26.26 -15.27 20.35
CA PRO A 628 -26.90 -14.31 19.43
C PRO A 628 -26.79 -12.84 19.86
N HIS A 629 -26.67 -12.60 21.17
CA HIS A 629 -26.58 -11.26 21.77
C HIS A 629 -25.33 -11.16 22.66
N PRO A 630 -24.12 -11.27 22.09
CA PRO A 630 -22.92 -11.41 22.89
C PRO A 630 -22.59 -10.09 23.59
N VAL A 631 -22.20 -10.18 24.85
CA VAL A 631 -21.63 -9.06 25.61
C VAL A 631 -20.17 -8.92 25.23
N ARG A 632 -19.88 -7.84 24.50
CA ARG A 632 -18.55 -7.53 24.00
C ARG A 632 -17.97 -6.32 24.71
N VAL A 633 -16.73 -6.46 25.14
CA VAL A 633 -16.04 -5.50 25.98
C VAL A 633 -14.68 -5.21 25.40
N CYS A 634 -14.25 -3.96 25.47
CA CYS A 634 -12.91 -3.54 25.08
C CYS A 634 -12.18 -2.97 26.29
N ALA A 635 -10.86 -3.18 26.34
CA ALA A 635 -10.00 -2.53 27.30
C ALA A 635 -10.09 -1.01 27.13
N GLU A 636 -9.87 -0.28 28.22
CA GLU A 636 -9.79 1.18 28.18
C GLU A 636 -8.75 1.62 27.14
N HIS A 637 -9.05 2.69 26.39
CA HIS A 637 -8.16 3.23 25.34
C HIS A 637 -7.82 2.27 24.18
N SER A 638 -8.52 1.14 24.05
CA SER A 638 -8.33 0.24 22.90
C SER A 638 -8.68 0.94 21.59
N TYR A 639 -7.71 1.04 20.68
CA TYR A 639 -7.98 1.53 19.34
C TYR A 639 -8.55 0.43 18.46
N TYR A 640 -9.83 0.52 18.13
CA TYR A 640 -10.34 -0.23 17.01
C TYR A 640 -11.36 0.58 16.22
N GLU A 641 -10.96 0.97 14.99
CA GLU A 641 -11.87 1.21 13.87
C GLU A 641 -12.94 0.08 13.76
N GLU A 642 -12.59 -1.12 14.28
CA GLU A 642 -13.38 -2.34 14.36
C GLU A 642 -14.42 -2.44 15.48
N VAL A 643 -14.33 -1.65 16.56
CA VAL A 643 -15.41 -1.59 17.56
C VAL A 643 -16.72 -1.26 16.84
N THR A 644 -16.65 -0.40 15.83
CA THR A 644 -17.79 -0.09 14.98
C THR A 644 -18.24 -1.24 14.07
N LEU A 645 -17.35 -2.19 13.72
CA LEU A 645 -17.63 -3.33 12.84
C LEU A 645 -18.22 -4.52 13.59
N VAL A 646 -17.95 -4.61 14.89
CA VAL A 646 -18.33 -5.75 15.73
C VAL A 646 -19.66 -5.53 16.46
N GLY A 647 -20.09 -4.29 16.67
CA GLY A 647 -21.42 -3.95 17.20
C GLY A 647 -21.33 -2.99 18.39
N LYS A 648 -22.35 -2.98 19.26
CA LYS A 648 -22.36 -2.14 20.48
C LYS A 648 -21.36 -2.71 21.52
N SER A 649 -20.06 -2.52 21.34
CA SER A 649 -19.07 -2.80 22.41
C SER A 649 -19.26 -1.81 23.56
N LYS A 650 -19.08 -2.30 24.79
CA LYS A 650 -19.15 -1.50 26.03
C LYS A 650 -17.75 -1.29 26.59
N ALA A 651 -17.54 -0.17 27.28
CA ALA A 651 -16.30 0.00 28.04
C ALA A 651 -16.28 -1.02 29.19
N LEU A 652 -15.09 -1.53 29.53
CA LEU A 652 -14.94 -2.54 30.58
C LEU A 652 -15.58 -2.12 31.91
N ASN A 653 -15.29 -0.91 32.38
CA ASN A 653 -15.81 -0.42 33.65
C ASN A 653 -17.35 -0.37 33.66
N GLU A 654 -17.98 0.06 32.56
CA GLU A 654 -19.45 0.06 32.43
C GLU A 654 -20.04 -1.35 32.58
N VAL A 655 -19.38 -2.35 32.01
CA VAL A 655 -19.83 -3.74 32.12
C VAL A 655 -19.61 -4.27 33.51
N LEU A 656 -18.41 -4.10 34.07
CA LEU A 656 -18.06 -4.60 35.38
C LEU A 656 -18.96 -4.02 36.48
N ASP A 657 -19.37 -2.75 36.36
CA ASP A 657 -20.24 -2.05 37.33
C ASP A 657 -21.74 -2.31 37.11
N SER A 658 -22.16 -2.80 35.93
CA SER A 658 -23.56 -3.10 35.64
C SER A 658 -24.04 -4.36 36.36
N TYR A 659 -25.11 -4.26 37.15
CA TYR A 659 -25.79 -5.43 37.74
C TYR A 659 -26.64 -6.22 36.73
N GLU A 660 -26.95 -5.61 35.59
CA GLU A 660 -27.79 -6.21 34.54
C GLU A 660 -27.00 -7.15 33.62
N ILE A 661 -25.68 -6.93 33.55
CA ILE A 661 -24.77 -7.74 32.76
C ILE A 661 -24.06 -8.71 33.71
N ASN A 662 -24.35 -10.00 33.60
CA ASN A 662 -23.78 -11.05 34.45
C ASN A 662 -22.72 -11.91 33.73
N LYS A 663 -22.65 -11.83 32.39
CA LYS A 663 -21.76 -12.60 31.53
C LYS A 663 -21.04 -11.70 30.54
N VAL A 664 -19.81 -12.06 30.18
CA VAL A 664 -19.03 -11.47 29.09
C VAL A 664 -18.65 -12.56 28.09
N ASP A 665 -18.91 -12.35 26.80
CA ASP A 665 -18.59 -13.33 25.74
C ASP A 665 -17.25 -13.00 25.06
N LEU A 666 -16.96 -11.71 24.89
CA LEU A 666 -15.74 -11.22 24.24
C LEU A 666 -15.11 -10.11 25.07
N TYR A 667 -13.82 -10.24 25.36
CA TYR A 667 -12.96 -9.15 25.78
C TYR A 667 -11.86 -8.91 24.73
N VAL A 668 -11.62 -7.66 24.39
CA VAL A 668 -10.61 -7.23 23.41
C VAL A 668 -9.64 -6.30 24.09
N GLY A 669 -8.35 -6.57 23.97
CA GLY A 669 -7.32 -5.74 24.57
C GLY A 669 -6.00 -5.76 23.81
N GLU A 670 -5.10 -4.90 24.24
CA GLU A 670 -3.72 -4.82 23.76
C GLU A 670 -2.82 -4.50 24.95
N PHE A 671 -1.63 -5.12 25.03
CA PHE A 671 -0.66 -4.77 26.09
C PHE A 671 0.01 -3.43 25.86
N TYR A 672 0.10 -2.99 24.60
CA TYR A 672 0.74 -1.75 24.20
C TYR A 672 -0.16 -1.01 23.23
N HIS A 673 -0.72 0.12 23.68
CA HIS A 673 -1.72 0.85 22.93
C HIS A 673 -1.21 1.34 21.58
N ASN A 674 -1.95 1.01 20.51
CA ASN A 674 -1.65 1.52 19.19
C ASN A 674 -2.03 2.99 19.05
N ILE A 675 -3.28 3.35 19.33
CA ILE A 675 -3.76 4.73 19.25
C ILE A 675 -4.64 5.01 20.46
N ASP A 676 -4.48 6.18 21.06
CA ASP A 676 -5.48 6.70 21.97
C ASP A 676 -6.15 7.94 21.36
N ILE A 677 -7.46 7.89 21.15
CA ILE A 677 -8.23 9.02 20.60
C ILE A 677 -8.71 9.97 21.70
N ASP A 678 -8.47 9.67 22.97
CA ASP A 678 -8.77 10.57 24.06
C ASP A 678 -7.93 11.86 23.93
N LYS A 679 -8.67 12.96 23.77
CA LYS A 679 -8.12 14.31 23.66
C LYS A 679 -7.31 14.72 24.88
N ASP A 680 -7.53 14.08 26.03
CA ASP A 680 -6.85 14.39 27.30
C ASP A 680 -5.71 13.40 27.61
N HIS A 681 -5.60 12.26 26.91
CA HIS A 681 -4.54 11.27 27.11
C HIS A 681 -3.12 11.75 26.76
N THR A 682 -2.26 11.99 27.74
CA THR A 682 -0.88 12.46 27.50
C THR A 682 0.21 11.47 27.89
N ASN A 683 -0.15 10.31 28.46
CA ASN A 683 0.81 9.35 28.98
C ASN A 683 0.41 7.91 28.66
N TYR A 684 1.23 7.24 27.86
CA TYR A 684 1.05 5.85 27.47
C TYR A 684 1.62 4.90 28.53
N GLN A 685 0.79 3.93 28.92
CA GLN A 685 1.13 2.89 29.89
C GLN A 685 0.91 1.50 29.28
N LYS A 686 1.45 0.47 29.93
CA LYS A 686 1.16 -0.92 29.57
C LYS A 686 -0.30 -1.23 29.94
N GLY A 687 -1.03 -1.86 29.02
CA GLY A 687 -2.41 -2.28 29.24
C GLY A 687 -2.54 -3.35 30.34
N THR A 688 -3.69 -3.35 31.02
CA THR A 688 -3.99 -4.21 32.18
C THR A 688 -4.70 -5.51 31.83
N VAL A 689 -4.47 -6.04 30.63
CA VAL A 689 -5.17 -7.23 30.05
C VAL A 689 -5.35 -8.39 31.04
N ILE A 690 -4.31 -8.72 31.83
CA ILE A 690 -4.41 -9.77 32.86
C ILE A 690 -5.41 -9.40 33.96
N GLN A 691 -5.33 -8.18 34.49
CA GLN A 691 -6.23 -7.73 35.55
C GLN A 691 -7.66 -7.62 35.04
N ASP A 692 -7.86 -7.11 33.83
CA ASP A 692 -9.18 -6.99 33.19
C ASP A 692 -9.88 -8.36 33.09
N VAL A 693 -9.16 -9.40 32.67
CA VAL A 693 -9.72 -10.76 32.56
C VAL A 693 -10.00 -11.38 33.94
N ARG A 694 -9.13 -11.16 34.94
CA ARG A 694 -9.41 -11.56 36.33
C ARG A 694 -10.67 -10.88 36.87
N ASP A 695 -10.83 -9.59 36.61
CA ASP A 695 -11.98 -8.82 37.06
C ASP A 695 -13.27 -9.28 36.39
N ILE A 696 -13.22 -9.66 35.10
CA ILE A 696 -14.36 -10.29 34.41
C ILE A 696 -14.75 -11.59 35.12
N PHE A 697 -13.83 -12.55 35.31
CA PHE A 697 -14.20 -13.82 35.97
C PHE A 697 -14.66 -13.63 37.42
N THR A 698 -14.09 -12.68 38.14
CA THR A 698 -14.44 -12.40 39.54
C THR A 698 -15.80 -11.71 39.68
N ARG A 699 -16.06 -10.70 38.84
CA ARG A 699 -17.24 -9.82 38.97
C ARG A 699 -18.41 -10.26 38.10
N LYS A 700 -18.18 -11.12 37.10
CA LYS A 700 -19.16 -11.68 36.16
C LYS A 700 -19.10 -13.22 36.21
N PRO A 701 -19.49 -13.84 37.33
CA PRO A 701 -19.30 -15.26 37.58
C PRO A 701 -20.07 -16.18 36.61
N ASP A 702 -21.08 -15.66 35.90
CA ASP A 702 -21.80 -16.42 34.86
C ASP A 702 -21.01 -16.47 33.53
N THR A 703 -19.81 -15.89 33.50
CA THR A 703 -18.86 -15.98 32.38
C THR A 703 -18.21 -17.36 32.35
N ASP A 704 -18.85 -18.28 31.65
CA ASP A 704 -18.45 -19.69 31.49
C ASP A 704 -17.77 -19.99 30.13
N GLN A 705 -17.82 -19.03 29.20
CA GLN A 705 -17.22 -19.08 27.88
C GLN A 705 -16.75 -17.68 27.47
N LEU A 706 -15.54 -17.30 27.91
CA LEU A 706 -14.93 -16.04 27.54
C LEU A 706 -13.99 -16.25 26.35
N THR A 707 -14.11 -15.41 25.33
CA THR A 707 -13.04 -15.22 24.34
C THR A 707 -12.26 -13.96 24.66
N VAL A 708 -10.93 -14.07 24.75
CA VAL A 708 -10.01 -12.94 24.88
C VAL A 708 -9.25 -12.76 23.58
N ALA A 709 -9.46 -11.64 22.91
CA ALA A 709 -8.78 -11.25 21.68
C ALA A 709 -7.67 -10.23 21.99
N ILE A 710 -6.42 -10.57 21.70
CA ILE A 710 -5.25 -9.72 21.98
C ILE A 710 -4.60 -9.31 20.66
N ASP A 711 -4.60 -8.01 20.36
CA ASP A 711 -3.77 -7.46 19.28
C ASP A 711 -2.32 -7.31 19.78
N ALA A 712 -1.44 -8.12 19.19
CA ALA A 712 -0.01 -8.17 19.47
C ALA A 712 0.82 -7.45 18.39
N THR A 713 0.26 -6.48 17.67
CA THR A 713 0.96 -5.75 16.60
C THR A 713 2.21 -5.05 17.13
N ILE A 714 2.12 -4.35 18.27
CA ILE A 714 3.24 -3.62 18.91
C ILE A 714 4.08 -4.53 19.82
N ASP A 715 3.62 -5.74 20.10
CA ASP A 715 4.38 -6.68 20.93
C ASP A 715 5.42 -7.48 20.13
N PHE A 716 6.35 -8.16 20.80
CA PHE A 716 7.24 -9.13 20.15
C PHE A 716 6.47 -10.39 19.76
N VAL A 717 6.97 -11.12 18.77
CA VAL A 717 6.38 -12.43 18.44
C VAL A 717 6.56 -13.41 19.59
N GLN A 718 7.75 -13.42 20.17
CA GLN A 718 8.04 -14.12 21.42
C GLN A 718 7.81 -13.19 22.60
N SER A 719 6.54 -12.87 22.86
CA SER A 719 6.16 -11.95 23.93
C SER A 719 6.17 -12.61 25.30
N GLU A 720 6.91 -12.01 26.23
CA GLU A 720 6.85 -12.35 27.64
C GLU A 720 5.48 -12.03 28.26
N ASP A 721 4.83 -10.96 27.81
CA ASP A 721 3.51 -10.53 28.30
C ASP A 721 2.43 -11.54 27.94
N ILE A 722 2.49 -12.10 26.71
CA ILE A 722 1.58 -13.15 26.28
C ILE A 722 1.89 -14.46 27.03
N ARG A 723 3.16 -14.79 27.23
CA ARG A 723 3.54 -15.97 28.02
C ARG A 723 2.99 -15.87 29.46
N GLU A 724 3.16 -14.71 30.10
CA GLU A 724 2.63 -14.43 31.45
C GLU A 724 1.11 -14.57 31.48
N PHE A 725 0.41 -14.01 30.49
CA PHE A 725 -1.05 -14.13 30.37
C PHE A 725 -1.50 -15.60 30.23
N LEU A 726 -0.87 -16.37 29.34
CA LEU A 726 -1.23 -17.77 29.13
C LEU A 726 -0.97 -18.62 30.39
N LEU A 727 0.06 -18.29 31.16
CA LEU A 727 0.35 -18.95 32.43
C LEU A 727 -0.65 -18.62 33.52
N GLU A 728 -1.02 -17.34 33.62
CA GLU A 728 -1.99 -16.88 34.60
C GLU A 728 -3.34 -17.59 34.44
N PHE A 729 -3.78 -17.79 33.20
CA PHE A 729 -5.09 -18.39 32.88
C PHE A 729 -5.01 -19.83 32.35
N GLU A 730 -3.92 -20.54 32.65
CA GLU A 730 -3.75 -21.93 32.20
C GLU A 730 -4.93 -22.81 32.65
N GLN A 731 -5.40 -22.63 33.88
CA GLN A 731 -6.49 -23.41 34.45
C GLN A 731 -7.80 -23.16 33.68
N GLU A 732 -8.19 -21.90 33.45
CA GLU A 732 -9.41 -21.53 32.73
C GLU A 732 -9.37 -22.00 31.27
N ILE A 733 -8.20 -21.99 30.64
CA ILE A 733 -8.00 -22.55 29.29
C ILE A 733 -8.23 -24.06 29.31
N GLN A 734 -7.60 -24.79 30.22
CA GLN A 734 -7.72 -26.25 30.32
C GLN A 734 -9.15 -26.70 30.65
N GLU A 735 -9.83 -25.99 31.56
CA GLU A 735 -11.24 -26.20 31.90
C GLU A 735 -12.20 -25.81 30.75
N GLY A 736 -11.69 -25.18 29.70
CA GLY A 736 -12.49 -24.72 28.56
C GLY A 736 -13.38 -23.54 28.90
N LYS A 737 -13.05 -22.73 29.91
CA LYS A 737 -13.74 -21.46 30.20
C LYS A 737 -13.20 -20.31 29.37
N LEU A 738 -11.93 -20.40 28.96
CA LEU A 738 -11.23 -19.35 28.23
C LEU A 738 -10.75 -19.83 26.87
N ASN A 739 -11.04 -19.02 25.84
CA ASN A 739 -10.48 -19.12 24.51
C ASN A 739 -9.64 -17.87 24.23
N VAL A 740 -8.35 -18.02 23.98
CA VAL A 740 -7.44 -16.87 23.75
C VAL A 740 -7.09 -16.81 22.27
N VAL A 741 -7.35 -15.67 21.63
CA VAL A 741 -6.99 -15.41 20.24
C VAL A 741 -5.96 -14.30 20.18
N ILE A 742 -4.76 -14.62 19.74
CA ILE A 742 -3.67 -13.67 19.57
C ILE A 742 -3.50 -13.42 18.08
N PHE A 743 -3.51 -12.16 17.68
CA PHE A 743 -3.32 -11.79 16.28
C PHE A 743 -2.45 -10.54 16.17
N ARG A 744 -1.88 -10.31 14.99
CA ARG A 744 -1.18 -9.06 14.71
C ARG A 744 -1.28 -8.65 13.25
N SER A 745 -1.18 -7.36 12.97
CA SER A 745 -1.07 -6.85 11.61
C SER A 745 0.30 -7.16 11.02
N GLY A 746 0.38 -8.17 10.15
CA GLY A 746 1.61 -8.50 9.43
C GLY A 746 2.07 -7.40 8.45
N GLN A 747 1.19 -6.46 8.08
CA GLN A 747 1.52 -5.33 7.21
C GLN A 747 2.48 -4.30 7.84
N LYS A 748 2.76 -4.39 9.14
CA LYS A 748 3.66 -3.48 9.84
C LYS A 748 5.08 -4.05 9.85
N PHE A 749 5.46 -4.70 10.95
CA PHE A 749 6.83 -5.12 11.21
C PHE A 749 7.23 -6.43 10.52
N ASP A 750 6.29 -7.36 10.30
CA ASP A 750 6.56 -8.66 9.67
C ASP A 750 7.04 -8.53 8.21
N MET A 751 6.93 -7.33 7.65
CA MET A 751 7.44 -6.97 6.32
C MET A 751 8.70 -6.12 6.36
N LEU A 752 9.33 -5.94 7.53
CA LEU A 752 10.51 -5.09 7.70
C LEU A 752 10.31 -3.67 7.15
N GLY A 753 9.07 -3.16 7.25
CA GLY A 753 8.69 -1.85 6.74
C GLY A 753 8.35 -1.77 5.26
N LEU A 754 8.28 -2.90 4.54
CA LEU A 754 8.02 -2.92 3.10
C LEU A 754 6.54 -2.83 2.72
N ASP A 755 5.63 -3.27 3.61
CA ASP A 755 4.17 -3.22 3.41
C ASP A 755 3.70 -3.76 2.04
N ASN A 756 4.33 -4.85 1.59
CA ASN A 756 4.15 -5.39 0.24
C ASN A 756 3.14 -6.54 0.14
N TYR A 757 2.59 -7.00 1.26
CA TYR A 757 1.75 -8.20 1.30
C TYR A 757 0.53 -7.97 2.21
N PHE A 758 -0.42 -8.90 2.19
CA PHE A 758 -1.62 -8.89 3.03
C PHE A 758 -1.51 -10.04 4.02
N GLY A 759 -1.56 -9.76 5.30
CA GLY A 759 -1.49 -10.85 6.26
C GLY A 759 -1.68 -10.40 7.68
N SER A 760 -2.28 -11.30 8.45
CA SER A 760 -2.28 -11.26 9.89
C SER A 760 -2.01 -12.66 10.41
N PRO A 761 -0.76 -12.93 10.84
CA PRO A 761 -0.46 -14.08 11.66
C PRO A 761 -1.34 -14.07 12.90
N TYR A 762 -1.98 -15.20 13.18
CA TYR A 762 -2.76 -15.40 14.38
C TYR A 762 -2.58 -16.81 14.93
N TYR A 763 -2.88 -16.98 16.20
CA TYR A 763 -2.98 -18.28 16.84
C TYR A 763 -4.03 -18.27 17.94
N ILE A 764 -4.61 -19.44 18.19
CA ILE A 764 -5.68 -19.65 19.16
C ILE A 764 -5.20 -20.65 20.21
N VAL A 765 -5.51 -20.38 21.47
CA VAL A 765 -5.19 -21.23 22.62
C VAL A 765 -6.48 -21.54 23.37
N ASN A 766 -6.89 -22.80 23.33
CA ASN A 766 -8.04 -23.35 24.04
C ASN A 766 -7.81 -24.86 24.27
N ASN A 767 -8.72 -25.54 24.96
CA ASN A 767 -8.63 -26.97 25.23
C ASN A 767 -9.12 -27.90 24.08
N GLY A 768 -9.44 -27.35 22.90
CA GLY A 768 -9.94 -28.12 21.75
C GLY A 768 -11.38 -28.62 21.89
N ASP A 769 -12.12 -28.17 22.89
CA ASP A 769 -13.53 -28.52 23.07
C ASP A 769 -14.40 -28.07 21.88
N SER A 770 -15.43 -28.85 21.57
CA SER A 770 -16.27 -28.69 20.37
C SER A 770 -16.97 -27.33 20.26
N LYS A 771 -17.26 -26.68 21.39
CA LYS A 771 -17.84 -25.32 21.46
C LYS A 771 -16.93 -24.24 20.85
N TRP A 772 -15.64 -24.51 20.73
CA TRP A 772 -14.67 -23.63 20.06
C TRP A 772 -14.57 -23.90 18.56
N GLY A 773 -15.28 -24.89 18.03
CA GLY A 773 -15.20 -25.33 16.64
C GLY A 773 -15.49 -24.22 15.62
N GLU A 774 -16.35 -23.25 15.96
CA GLU A 774 -16.70 -22.13 15.07
C GLU A 774 -15.49 -21.24 14.74
N PHE A 775 -14.47 -21.19 15.60
CA PHE A 775 -13.24 -20.43 15.33
C PHE A 775 -12.40 -21.05 14.20
N ASN A 776 -12.63 -22.33 13.83
CA ASN A 776 -11.98 -22.97 12.68
C ASN A 776 -12.30 -22.26 11.37
N ARG A 777 -13.43 -21.55 11.31
CA ARG A 777 -13.87 -20.78 10.14
C ARG A 777 -12.87 -19.72 9.72
N ILE A 778 -12.14 -19.11 10.68
CA ILE A 778 -11.07 -18.14 10.38
C ILE A 778 -10.03 -18.76 9.43
N LYS A 779 -9.72 -20.04 9.63
CA LYS A 779 -8.75 -20.78 8.81
C LYS A 779 -9.36 -21.35 7.55
N THR A 780 -10.62 -21.78 7.57
CA THR A 780 -11.22 -22.57 6.48
C THR A 780 -12.02 -21.76 5.47
N GLU A 781 -12.54 -20.57 5.84
CA GLU A 781 -13.34 -19.76 4.93
C GLU A 781 -12.48 -18.79 4.12
N ALA A 782 -12.64 -18.83 2.79
CA ALA A 782 -11.93 -17.99 1.83
C ALA A 782 -12.09 -16.48 2.07
N VAL A 783 -13.13 -16.07 2.80
CA VAL A 783 -13.36 -14.68 3.17
C VAL A 783 -12.29 -14.15 4.13
N PHE A 784 -11.74 -15.00 5.00
CA PHE A 784 -10.71 -14.64 5.97
C PHE A 784 -9.29 -14.96 5.49
N GLN A 785 -9.11 -15.96 4.62
CA GLN A 785 -7.81 -16.42 4.13
C GLN A 785 -7.05 -15.42 3.26
N THR A 786 -5.75 -15.24 3.49
CA THR A 786 -4.92 -14.37 2.65
C THR A 786 -4.74 -14.89 1.21
N ASP A 787 -4.24 -14.05 0.31
CA ASP A 787 -3.92 -14.47 -1.06
C ASP A 787 -2.69 -15.37 -1.14
N ALA A 788 -2.58 -16.13 -2.23
CA ALA A 788 -1.51 -17.11 -2.42
C ALA A 788 -0.10 -16.48 -2.35
N LEU A 789 0.12 -15.28 -2.92
CA LEU A 789 1.45 -14.64 -2.81
C LEU A 789 1.74 -14.30 -1.35
N SER A 790 0.78 -13.67 -0.68
CA SER A 790 1.00 -13.27 0.71
C SER A 790 1.25 -14.50 1.59
N LEU A 791 0.52 -15.60 1.39
CA LEU A 791 0.80 -16.87 2.05
C LEU A 791 2.24 -17.36 1.79
N GLN A 792 2.70 -17.33 0.53
CA GLN A 792 4.10 -17.64 0.20
C GLN A 792 5.09 -16.73 0.93
N TYR A 793 4.82 -15.42 1.02
CA TYR A 793 5.67 -14.48 1.74
C TYR A 793 5.72 -14.78 3.24
N PHE A 794 4.58 -15.05 3.86
CA PHE A 794 4.54 -15.30 5.31
C PHE A 794 5.14 -16.66 5.67
N ASN A 795 4.98 -17.67 4.82
CA ASN A 795 5.76 -18.90 4.89
C ASN A 795 7.27 -18.61 4.85
N TRP A 796 7.66 -17.81 3.87
CA TRP A 796 9.05 -17.47 3.64
C TRP A 796 9.67 -16.72 4.83
N ILE A 797 9.02 -15.69 5.39
CA ILE A 797 9.59 -14.91 6.50
C ILE A 797 9.67 -15.73 7.80
N VAL A 798 8.67 -16.57 8.07
CA VAL A 798 8.66 -17.45 9.26
C VAL A 798 9.74 -18.53 9.16
N GLU A 799 10.05 -19.02 7.97
CA GLU A 799 11.19 -19.94 7.80
C GLU A 799 12.54 -19.19 7.76
N SER A 800 12.55 -17.98 7.22
CA SER A 800 13.76 -17.16 7.04
C SER A 800 14.26 -16.50 8.32
N GLY A 801 13.66 -16.72 9.49
CA GLY A 801 14.17 -16.16 10.73
C GLY A 801 13.25 -15.08 11.30
N PRO A 802 12.16 -15.49 11.96
CA PRO A 802 11.15 -14.56 12.45
C PRO A 802 11.64 -13.71 13.64
N HIS A 803 12.74 -14.09 14.32
CA HIS A 803 13.44 -13.20 15.27
C HIS A 803 13.97 -11.91 14.62
N LEU A 804 14.20 -11.90 13.29
CA LEU A 804 14.58 -10.67 12.59
C LEU A 804 13.47 -9.61 12.66
N VAL A 805 12.21 -10.04 12.77
CA VAL A 805 11.07 -9.14 13.00
C VAL A 805 11.16 -8.52 14.39
N ASP A 806 11.51 -9.30 15.42
CA ASP A 806 11.67 -8.81 16.79
C ASP A 806 12.91 -7.90 16.93
N ASP A 807 14.02 -8.22 16.26
CA ASP A 807 15.20 -7.35 16.19
C ASP A 807 14.85 -5.99 15.53
N TYR A 808 14.05 -6.04 14.47
CA TYR A 808 13.54 -4.85 13.78
C TYR A 808 12.61 -4.02 14.66
N LYS A 809 11.65 -4.65 15.35
CA LYS A 809 10.82 -3.99 16.36
C LYS A 809 11.65 -3.33 17.45
N ARG A 810 12.62 -4.06 18.01
CA ARG A 810 13.52 -3.58 19.05
C ARG A 810 14.30 -2.34 18.60
N LYS A 811 14.75 -2.31 17.34
CA LYS A 811 15.43 -1.14 16.78
C LYS A 811 14.50 0.07 16.70
N ILE A 812 13.27 -0.10 16.23
CA ILE A 812 12.27 0.99 16.19
C ILE A 812 11.97 1.47 17.61
N PHE A 813 11.62 0.58 18.54
CA PHE A 813 11.25 0.97 19.91
C PHE A 813 12.40 1.67 20.64
N GLY A 814 13.62 1.14 20.51
CA GLY A 814 14.81 1.78 21.08
C GLY A 814 15.09 3.15 20.46
N ASN A 815 14.82 3.32 19.16
CA ASN A 815 14.96 4.60 18.50
C ASN A 815 13.92 5.62 18.99
N THR A 816 12.64 5.22 19.07
CA THR A 816 11.56 6.04 19.62
C THR A 816 11.87 6.49 21.04
N ALA A 817 12.30 5.56 21.92
CA ALA A 817 12.69 5.89 23.30
C ALA A 817 13.85 6.90 23.34
N SER A 818 14.85 6.74 22.47
CA SER A 818 15.97 7.67 22.36
C SER A 818 15.54 9.06 21.92
N ILE A 819 14.59 9.17 20.99
CA ILE A 819 14.04 10.45 20.52
C ILE A 819 13.21 11.11 21.64
N LEU A 820 12.38 10.36 22.34
CA LEU A 820 11.56 10.86 23.45
C LEU A 820 12.43 11.42 24.60
N ALA A 821 13.61 10.83 24.84
CA ALA A 821 14.57 11.36 25.81
C ALA A 821 15.16 12.73 25.42
N MET A 822 15.06 13.13 24.14
CA MET A 822 15.53 14.42 23.63
C MET A 822 14.45 15.51 23.67
N VAL A 823 13.22 15.18 24.03
CA VAL A 823 12.12 16.15 24.11
C VAL A 823 12.38 17.16 25.24
N PRO A 824 12.38 18.47 24.97
CA PRO A 824 12.52 19.51 25.99
C PRO A 824 11.47 19.39 27.09
N ASP A 825 11.85 19.66 28.34
CA ASP A 825 10.93 19.58 29.49
C ASP A 825 9.72 20.53 29.36
N SER A 826 9.89 21.64 28.65
CA SER A 826 8.83 22.59 28.30
C SER A 826 7.78 22.01 27.34
N LEU A 827 8.11 20.97 26.57
CA LEU A 827 7.18 20.24 25.71
C LEU A 827 6.65 18.94 26.35
N LYS A 828 7.14 18.53 27.53
CA LYS A 828 6.57 17.38 28.25
C LYS A 828 5.20 17.73 28.87
N PRO A 829 4.31 16.75 29.07
CA PRO A 829 2.98 16.97 29.62
C PRO A 829 3.04 17.62 31.00
N GLN A 830 2.30 18.72 31.17
CA GLN A 830 2.06 19.40 32.44
C GLN A 830 0.61 19.87 32.43
N SER A 831 -0.01 19.97 33.62
CA SER A 831 -1.41 20.40 33.73
C SER A 831 -1.63 21.74 33.05
N GLY A 832 -2.64 21.80 32.15
CA GLY A 832 -3.01 23.02 31.42
C GLY A 832 -2.10 23.40 30.25
N LYS A 833 -1.13 22.56 29.85
CA LYS A 833 -0.35 22.82 28.63
C LYS A 833 -1.15 22.54 27.37
N GLU A 834 -1.24 23.55 26.53
CA GLU A 834 -1.91 23.47 25.23
C GLU A 834 -1.08 22.71 24.17
N VAL A 835 0.25 22.71 24.30
CA VAL A 835 1.15 21.97 23.39
C VAL A 835 2.05 21.05 24.20
N CYS A 836 1.99 19.75 23.91
CA CYS A 836 2.87 18.77 24.55
C CYS A 836 3.14 17.55 23.67
N VAL A 837 4.28 16.90 23.92
CA VAL A 837 4.63 15.58 23.40
C VAL A 837 4.23 14.55 24.44
N CYS A 838 3.44 13.55 24.07
CA CYS A 838 3.01 12.51 24.99
C CYS A 838 4.20 11.71 25.54
N THR A 839 4.11 11.30 26.81
CA THR A 839 5.12 10.49 27.50
C THR A 839 4.73 9.02 27.51
N PHE A 840 5.68 8.18 27.91
CA PHE A 840 5.54 6.74 27.99
C PHE A 840 6.17 6.26 29.29
N GLU A 841 5.54 5.32 29.98
CA GLU A 841 6.12 4.69 31.17
C GLU A 841 7.34 3.84 30.82
N GLU A 842 8.19 3.59 31.82
CA GLU A 842 9.36 2.72 31.65
C GLU A 842 8.93 1.31 31.24
N GLY A 843 9.57 0.77 30.19
CA GLY A 843 9.25 -0.55 29.66
C GLY A 843 8.12 -0.59 28.63
N VAL A 844 7.41 0.51 28.38
CA VAL A 844 6.37 0.57 27.34
C VAL A 844 7.02 0.53 25.95
N LYS A 845 6.63 -0.47 25.13
CA LYS A 845 7.04 -0.61 23.73
C LYS A 845 6.23 0.38 22.89
N THR A 846 6.89 1.32 22.21
CA THR A 846 6.20 2.30 21.35
C THR A 846 6.91 2.53 20.00
N PRO A 847 6.20 2.42 18.87
CA PRO A 847 6.71 2.78 17.55
C PRO A 847 6.35 4.20 17.10
N PHE A 848 5.84 5.06 18.00
CA PHE A 848 5.36 6.39 17.63
C PHE A 848 5.59 7.43 18.72
N ILE A 849 5.44 8.69 18.32
CA ILE A 849 5.49 9.89 19.16
C ILE A 849 4.26 10.71 18.81
N ASP A 850 3.44 11.02 19.80
CA ASP A 850 2.27 11.86 19.62
C ASP A 850 2.53 13.27 20.17
N ILE A 851 2.14 14.28 19.40
CA ILE A 851 2.26 15.69 19.74
C ILE A 851 0.86 16.29 19.74
N LYS A 852 0.39 16.70 20.92
CA LYS A 852 -0.87 17.42 21.09
C LYS A 852 -0.66 18.91 20.87
N ILE A 853 -1.54 19.50 20.08
CA ILE A 853 -1.59 20.95 19.81
C ILE A 853 -3.05 21.37 19.97
N GLN A 854 -3.38 21.89 21.14
CA GLN A 854 -4.72 22.27 21.59
C GLN A 854 -4.67 23.69 22.18
N LEU A 855 -4.39 24.67 21.33
CA LEU A 855 -4.44 26.09 21.71
C LEU A 855 -5.89 26.52 21.92
N ALA A 856 -6.14 27.42 22.87
CA ALA A 856 -7.47 28.00 23.10
C ALA A 856 -8.00 28.78 21.88
N ASP A 857 -7.09 29.37 21.10
CA ASP A 857 -7.38 29.94 19.79
C ASP A 857 -7.20 28.86 18.71
N GLU A 858 -8.30 28.40 18.13
CA GLU A 858 -8.31 27.36 17.10
C GLU A 858 -7.56 27.79 15.82
N GLU A 859 -7.57 29.07 15.46
CA GLU A 859 -6.88 29.58 14.26
C GLU A 859 -5.36 29.52 14.45
N LEU A 860 -4.87 29.95 15.61
CA LEU A 860 -3.46 29.79 15.98
C LEU A 860 -3.09 28.31 16.12
N GLY A 861 -3.99 27.49 16.65
CA GLY A 861 -3.84 26.04 16.73
C GLY A 861 -3.61 25.44 15.35
N ASP A 862 -4.46 25.78 14.38
CA ASP A 862 -4.34 25.37 12.99
C ASP A 862 -3.04 25.85 12.33
N GLU A 863 -2.64 27.10 12.58
CA GLU A 863 -1.36 27.62 12.09
C GLU A 863 -0.19 26.80 12.63
N LEU A 864 -0.15 26.56 13.94
CA LEU A 864 0.91 25.79 14.58
C LEU A 864 0.92 24.33 14.10
N ARG A 865 -0.25 23.71 13.90
CA ARG A 865 -0.39 22.36 13.33
C ARG A 865 0.23 22.29 11.93
N ARG A 866 -0.12 23.23 11.04
CA ARG A 866 0.44 23.31 9.69
C ARG A 866 1.95 23.56 9.72
N TRP A 867 2.39 24.50 10.56
CA TRP A 867 3.80 24.83 10.72
C TRP A 867 4.61 23.62 11.20
N ALA A 868 4.15 22.92 12.24
CA ALA A 868 4.87 21.79 12.82
C ALA A 868 5.06 20.67 11.79
N GLN A 869 4.01 20.33 11.06
CA GLN A 869 4.07 19.33 10.00
C GLN A 869 5.03 19.75 8.87
N GLN A 870 4.90 20.98 8.37
CA GLN A 870 5.76 21.51 7.31
C GLN A 870 7.22 21.53 7.75
N ARG A 871 7.48 22.03 8.95
CA ARG A 871 8.84 22.18 9.45
C ARG A 871 9.54 20.86 9.66
N PHE A 872 8.83 19.86 10.18
CA PHE A 872 9.34 18.49 10.28
C PHE A 872 9.78 17.96 8.90
N MET A 873 8.93 18.12 7.88
CA MET A 873 9.25 17.65 6.52
C MET A 873 10.43 18.40 5.88
N GLU A 874 10.55 19.72 6.10
CA GLU A 874 11.66 20.54 5.61
C GLU A 874 13.00 20.15 6.24
N LEU A 875 13.03 19.90 7.55
CA LEU A 875 14.24 19.47 8.25
C LEU A 875 14.77 18.16 7.68
N PHE A 876 13.88 17.18 7.46
CA PHE A 876 14.26 15.93 6.81
C PHE A 876 14.74 16.13 5.37
N ALA A 877 14.06 16.97 4.58
CA ALA A 877 14.47 17.27 3.22
C ALA A 877 15.86 17.93 3.14
N SER A 878 16.15 18.85 4.07
CA SER A 878 17.44 19.54 4.14
C SER A 878 18.62 18.61 4.43
N GLU A 879 18.35 17.48 5.10
CA GLU A 879 19.31 16.42 5.40
C GLU A 879 19.32 15.31 4.32
N GLY A 880 18.58 15.49 3.23
CA GLY A 880 18.44 14.51 2.15
C GLY A 880 17.74 13.22 2.62
N ARG A 881 16.88 13.32 3.63
CA ARG A 881 16.12 12.21 4.21
C ARG A 881 14.66 12.26 3.76
N LEU A 882 14.03 11.08 3.72
CA LEU A 882 12.64 10.92 3.32
C LEU A 882 11.74 10.76 4.54
N VAL A 883 10.67 11.54 4.59
CA VAL A 883 9.53 11.34 5.48
C VAL A 883 8.30 11.13 4.62
N TYR A 884 7.44 10.19 5.01
CA TYR A 884 6.18 9.98 4.32
C TYR A 884 5.01 10.44 5.17
N ARG A 885 4.00 11.01 4.52
CA ARG A 885 2.75 11.33 5.18
C ARG A 885 1.87 10.09 5.21
N ARG A 886 1.92 9.34 6.31
CA ARG A 886 1.28 8.03 6.44
C ARG A 886 0.82 7.76 7.86
N GLY A 887 -0.44 7.39 8.02
CA GLY A 887 -1.05 7.03 9.30
C GLY A 887 -0.67 5.64 9.85
N SER A 888 0.51 5.14 9.49
CA SER A 888 0.95 3.79 9.82
C SER A 888 2.39 3.81 10.33
N PHE A 889 2.72 2.83 11.18
CA PHE A 889 4.04 2.65 11.80
C PHE A 889 4.70 1.33 11.36
N GLY A 890 5.94 1.11 11.82
CA GLY A 890 6.72 -0.09 11.52
C GLY A 890 7.57 -0.01 10.25
N PHE A 891 7.75 1.18 9.69
CA PHE A 891 8.51 1.43 8.47
C PHE A 891 9.99 1.66 8.74
N ALA A 892 10.84 1.36 7.75
CA ALA A 892 12.27 1.58 7.90
C ALA A 892 12.61 3.08 7.92
N HIS A 893 11.71 3.88 7.33
CA HIS A 893 11.77 5.33 7.25
C HIS A 893 10.75 6.00 8.19
N PRO A 894 10.95 7.27 8.54
CA PRO A 894 9.97 8.03 9.31
C PRO A 894 8.67 8.29 8.56
N ASN A 895 7.56 8.33 9.31
CA ASN A 895 6.28 8.81 8.82
C ASN A 895 5.69 9.89 9.73
N ILE A 896 4.79 10.70 9.18
CA ILE A 896 4.01 11.69 9.91
C ILE A 896 2.54 11.64 9.49
N THR A 897 1.61 11.83 10.42
CA THR A 897 0.18 11.92 10.14
C THR A 897 -0.54 12.79 11.15
N TRP A 898 -1.73 13.27 10.78
CA TRP A 898 -2.68 13.85 11.70
C TRP A 898 -3.64 12.75 12.20
N ILE A 899 -3.80 12.58 13.52
CA ILE A 899 -4.87 11.78 14.16
C ILE A 899 -5.60 12.66 15.19
N GLU A 900 -6.70 13.33 14.82
CA GLU A 900 -7.36 14.37 15.64
C GLU A 900 -7.54 13.92 17.10
N PRO A 901 -7.01 14.63 18.15
CA PRO A 901 -6.30 15.91 18.17
C PRO A 901 -4.79 15.82 18.54
N LYS A 902 -4.06 14.78 18.10
CA LYS A 902 -2.58 14.80 17.98
C LYS A 902 -1.98 14.62 16.57
N MET A 903 -0.84 15.29 16.34
CA MET A 903 0.07 14.95 15.25
C MET A 903 0.91 13.73 15.67
N ARG A 904 0.89 12.66 14.88
CA ARG A 904 1.67 11.46 15.14
C ARG A 904 2.89 11.38 14.23
N ILE A 905 4.03 11.13 14.83
CA ILE A 905 5.29 10.84 14.17
C ILE A 905 5.65 9.38 14.44
N ASN A 906 5.95 8.61 13.39
CA ASN A 906 6.39 7.22 13.50
C ASN A 906 7.87 7.14 13.13
N PRO A 907 8.79 6.98 14.09
CA PRO A 907 10.22 6.89 13.79
C PRO A 907 10.59 5.69 12.91
N GLY A 908 11.64 5.85 12.11
CA GLY A 908 12.28 4.76 11.36
C GLY A 908 13.35 4.03 12.17
N ILE A 909 14.07 3.11 11.52
CA ILE A 909 15.13 2.32 12.17
C ILE A 909 16.51 3.01 12.21
N ASP A 910 16.71 4.07 11.43
CA ASP A 910 17.99 4.78 11.36
C ASP A 910 18.13 5.81 12.48
N SER A 911 18.97 5.49 13.46
CA SER A 911 19.24 6.38 14.60
C SER A 911 20.00 7.65 14.23
N SER A 912 20.59 7.73 13.03
CA SER A 912 21.20 8.98 12.55
C SER A 912 20.17 10.07 12.26
N ASP A 913 18.88 9.72 12.14
CA ASP A 913 17.80 10.68 11.99
C ASP A 913 17.47 11.39 13.33
N ASN A 914 17.90 10.87 14.49
CA ASN A 914 17.54 11.40 15.82
C ASN A 914 17.93 12.87 16.02
N LYS A 915 19.03 13.31 15.41
CA LYS A 915 19.45 14.72 15.42
C LYS A 915 18.41 15.65 14.79
N ILE A 916 17.67 15.17 13.78
CA ILE A 916 16.65 15.91 13.06
C ILE A 916 15.42 16.08 13.95
N TYR A 917 15.02 15.04 14.68
CA TYR A 917 13.95 15.13 15.68
C TYR A 917 14.30 16.08 16.82
N GLN A 918 15.53 16.01 17.34
CA GLN A 918 15.98 16.93 18.38
C GLN A 918 15.91 18.38 17.91
N GLN A 919 16.39 18.66 16.69
CA GLN A 919 16.26 19.99 16.09
C GLN A 919 14.79 20.41 15.97
N PHE A 920 13.94 19.52 15.47
CA PHE A 920 12.51 19.77 15.34
C PHE A 920 11.86 20.15 16.68
N PHE A 921 12.13 19.41 17.76
CA PHE A 921 11.56 19.73 19.08
C PHE A 921 12.06 21.06 19.64
N ASN A 922 13.34 21.39 19.45
CA ASN A 922 13.88 22.69 19.88
C ASN A 922 13.21 23.85 19.13
N GLU A 923 12.96 23.68 17.83
CA GLU A 923 12.29 24.70 17.02
C GLU A 923 10.79 24.78 17.34
N LEU A 924 10.13 23.65 17.62
CA LEU A 924 8.74 23.62 18.08
C LEU A 924 8.59 24.34 19.43
N GLU A 925 9.50 24.09 20.37
CA GLU A 925 9.54 24.81 21.65
C GLU A 925 9.65 26.33 21.43
N ALA A 926 10.55 26.76 20.54
CA ALA A 926 10.73 28.17 20.23
C ALA A 926 9.47 28.79 19.61
N LYS A 927 8.82 28.09 18.66
CA LYS A 927 7.60 28.58 18.02
C LYS A 927 6.42 28.66 18.99
N VAL A 928 6.30 27.72 19.92
CA VAL A 928 5.28 27.76 20.98
C VAL A 928 5.47 28.99 21.87
N LYS A 929 6.73 29.31 22.26
CA LYS A 929 7.03 30.51 23.05
C LYS A 929 6.69 31.80 22.29
N GLU A 930 7.02 31.88 21.01
CA GLU A 930 6.69 33.02 20.14
C GLU A 930 5.18 33.30 20.10
N ILE A 931 4.36 32.25 19.90
CA ILE A 931 2.89 32.37 19.88
C ILE A 931 2.36 32.84 21.23
N GLN A 932 2.86 32.25 22.33
CA GLN A 932 2.46 32.63 23.68
C GLN A 932 2.81 34.10 24.00
N GLU A 933 3.99 34.58 23.59
CA GLU A 933 4.41 35.96 23.76
C GLU A 933 3.59 36.95 22.93
N SER A 934 3.07 36.52 21.76
CA SER A 934 2.24 37.37 20.90
C SER A 934 0.78 37.51 21.34
N THR A 935 0.32 36.60 22.21
CA THR A 935 -1.07 36.54 22.71
C THR A 935 -1.25 37.32 24.03
N VAL A 936 -0.15 37.65 24.71
CA VAL A 936 -0.08 38.48 25.94
C VAL A 936 0.02 39.95 25.57
#